data_AF-A0A1L3GDL8-F1
#
_entry.id   AF-A0A1L3GDL8-F1
#
_cell.length_a   1.000
_cell.length_b   1.000
_cell.length_c   1.000
_cell.angle_alpha   90.00
_cell.angle_beta   90.00
_cell.angle_gamma   90.00
#
_symmetry.space_group_name_H-M   'P 1'
#
loop_
_entity.id
_entity.type
_entity.pdbx_description
1 polymer ?
#
loop_
_entity_poly.entity_id
_entity_poly.type
_entity_poly.pdbx_seq_one_letter_code
_entity_poly.pdbx_strand_id
1 'polypeptide(L)'
;MLRRSPLHSLLLKERIKLRYIVWLLPLLLFYATVDSFLILKAVHRAHGSFGLVFTLLTREPLFFRSFRVLLVAGVLLAFMQVWPEVRGKRLRLLFHTPLPPEKLVGMTLLCGMIIMLTANLVAHMLLAGTMFFFHIPTDIIGPVLLTLLPWSLLSLIVYLGCAALLYNDSMVFRGFVLLACIAMHGLMAPFAGYGLQAHASGLYAVFLLFFSALAFFACLRLSSAPDQRLIYRLARAISLTLIILSLCSLLPDLYWRFATPRQVRHKLFYSPVHEQFVVVKQFPDKVIGPSGTGHSRIELEDGTPLSRRQMVYALPILHADSLLKWNAFPDNIQGIHLTPEQARNSWRYLTLHPHDWNAPEPRLHLLLESEPEGARLELPSDFFRLSAARSALEFINPRTGCVDRGKSTHFTAALRGAGFSFPVRALAGNPDPRKDYDEGYLLLDGQNRLFQLKMARGAPVCRAGGVLPTGVVRGMILMEHRSSELLGLIITAAKVFGVMQKDLSLHAIPISGFDADRTRFSLWADLLGKCVVSGDVTDPCGGSLGQAMTPDFSIRREYYQPREASDILSMRRREQVAAVLFPLRLVQQDITRTFAHLRLEPTRFAGLGAIGNLLCVLLLMVLRYWKRVSLRWWEYALVGIFGLVALVLLWLEKFPVTPKWRRFGM
;
A
#
# COMPACT_ATOMS: atom_id res chain seq x y z
N MET A 1 -26.13 -55.37 -13.13
CA MET A 1 -25.17 -54.27 -13.43
C MET A 1 -25.83 -52.93 -13.13
N LEU A 2 -25.57 -52.34 -11.96
CA LEU A 2 -26.10 -51.02 -11.61
C LEU A 2 -25.51 -49.96 -12.56
N ARG A 3 -26.38 -49.32 -13.35
CA ARG A 3 -26.04 -48.27 -14.32
C ARG A 3 -25.49 -47.07 -13.54
N ARG A 4 -24.17 -47.02 -13.30
CA ARG A 4 -23.51 -45.92 -12.59
C ARG A 4 -23.83 -44.61 -13.34
N SER A 5 -24.25 -43.59 -12.59
CA SER A 5 -24.57 -42.29 -13.17
C SER A 5 -23.34 -41.73 -13.91
N PRO A 6 -23.52 -41.02 -15.04
CA PRO A 6 -22.39 -40.46 -15.81
C PRO A 6 -21.55 -39.48 -14.99
N LEU A 7 -22.13 -38.85 -13.96
CA LEU A 7 -21.42 -38.02 -12.98
C LEU A 7 -20.46 -38.82 -12.10
N HIS A 8 -20.88 -40.00 -11.62
CA HIS A 8 -20.02 -40.88 -10.82
C HIS A 8 -18.79 -41.32 -11.60
N SER A 9 -18.95 -41.64 -12.90
CA SER A 9 -17.84 -42.01 -13.78
C SER A 9 -16.86 -40.86 -13.98
N LEU A 10 -17.34 -39.61 -14.08
CA LEU A 10 -16.48 -38.42 -14.18
C LEU A 10 -15.67 -38.21 -12.89
N LEU A 11 -16.29 -38.29 -11.72
CA LEU A 11 -15.59 -38.13 -10.43
C LEU A 11 -14.52 -39.21 -10.21
N LEU A 12 -14.80 -40.44 -10.62
CA LEU A 12 -13.83 -41.53 -10.54
C LEU A 12 -12.63 -41.30 -11.47
N LYS A 13 -12.86 -40.74 -12.66
CA LYS A 13 -11.79 -40.30 -13.57
C LYS A 13 -10.93 -39.20 -12.94
N GLU A 14 -11.55 -38.19 -12.33
CA GLU A 14 -10.81 -37.11 -11.65
C GLU A 14 -9.99 -37.63 -10.46
N ARG A 15 -10.54 -38.55 -9.66
CA ARG A 15 -9.82 -39.22 -8.57
C ARG A 15 -8.53 -39.90 -9.05
N ILE A 16 -8.57 -40.58 -10.20
CA ILE A 16 -7.39 -41.28 -10.74
C ILE A 16 -6.30 -40.27 -11.14
N LYS A 17 -6.67 -39.15 -11.78
CA LYS A 17 -5.73 -38.10 -12.16
C LYS A 17 -5.07 -37.45 -10.94
N LEU A 18 -5.86 -37.22 -9.89
CA LEU A 18 -5.47 -36.41 -8.74
C LEU A 18 -4.88 -37.21 -7.59
N ARG A 19 -4.77 -38.54 -7.70
CA ARG A 19 -4.31 -39.42 -6.60
C ARG A 19 -2.97 -39.05 -5.95
N TYR A 20 -2.04 -38.48 -6.72
CA TYR A 20 -0.72 -38.09 -6.21
C TYR A 20 -0.72 -36.68 -5.59
N ILE A 21 -1.60 -35.78 -6.06
CA ILE A 21 -1.67 -34.40 -5.54
C ILE A 21 -2.09 -34.38 -4.07
N VAL A 22 -2.92 -35.35 -3.67
CA VAL A 22 -3.43 -35.51 -2.30
C VAL A 22 -2.31 -35.72 -1.28
N TRP A 23 -1.18 -36.31 -1.69
CA TRP A 23 -0.01 -36.49 -0.83
C TRP A 23 0.99 -35.35 -0.92
N LEU A 24 1.10 -34.72 -2.10
CA LEU A 24 2.04 -33.64 -2.32
C LEU A 24 1.63 -32.35 -1.60
N LEU A 25 0.34 -32.03 -1.56
CA LEU A 25 -0.15 -30.80 -0.92
C LEU A 25 0.14 -30.76 0.59
N PRO A 26 -0.17 -31.79 1.39
CA PRO A 26 0.20 -31.83 2.80
C PRO A 26 1.71 -31.68 3.03
N LEU A 27 2.55 -32.28 2.18
CA LEU A 27 4.01 -32.17 2.29
C LEU A 27 4.49 -30.73 2.09
N LEU A 28 3.96 -30.02 1.08
CA LEU A 28 4.28 -28.61 0.84
C LEU A 28 3.83 -27.71 1.99
N LEU A 29 2.63 -27.97 2.54
CA LEU A 29 2.12 -27.23 3.69
C LEU A 29 2.92 -27.52 4.96
N PHE A 30 3.35 -28.77 5.16
CA PHE A 30 4.22 -29.15 6.27
C PHE A 30 5.56 -28.40 6.18
N TYR A 31 6.20 -28.37 5.01
CA TYR A 31 7.40 -27.57 4.77
C TYR A 31 7.20 -26.10 5.15
N ALA A 32 6.14 -25.47 4.62
CA ALA A 32 5.86 -24.06 4.89
C ALA A 32 5.58 -23.77 6.38
N THR A 33 4.93 -24.71 7.07
CA THR A 33 4.62 -24.61 8.50
C THR A 33 5.87 -24.74 9.36
N VAL A 34 6.73 -25.72 9.05
CA VAL A 34 7.99 -25.95 9.76
C VAL A 34 8.92 -24.75 9.57
N ASP A 35 9.05 -24.22 8.35
CA ASP A 35 9.87 -23.04 8.08
C ASP A 35 9.42 -21.82 8.90
N SER A 36 8.12 -21.48 8.86
CA SER A 36 7.54 -20.41 9.70
C SER A 36 7.79 -20.63 11.19
N PHE A 37 7.61 -21.87 11.67
CA PHE A 37 7.83 -22.23 13.07
C PHE A 37 9.30 -22.05 13.47
N LEU A 38 10.25 -22.46 12.63
CA LEU A 38 11.68 -22.33 12.90
C LEU A 38 12.10 -20.85 12.94
N ILE A 39 11.55 -20.01 12.06
CA ILE A 39 11.82 -18.57 12.07
C ILE A 39 11.30 -17.93 13.36
N LEU A 40 10.04 -18.20 13.74
CA LEU A 40 9.48 -17.69 14.99
C LEU A 40 10.25 -18.20 16.21
N LYS A 41 10.66 -19.47 16.22
CA LYS A 41 11.48 -20.07 17.28
C LYS A 41 12.85 -19.41 17.39
N ALA A 42 13.49 -19.05 16.27
CA ALA A 42 14.78 -18.38 16.27
C ALA A 42 14.67 -16.97 16.89
N VAL A 43 13.66 -16.20 16.50
CA VAL A 43 13.40 -14.86 17.09
C VAL A 43 13.05 -14.97 18.57
N HIS A 44 12.20 -15.94 18.93
CA HIS A 44 11.82 -16.19 20.32
C HIS A 44 13.03 -16.57 21.19
N ARG A 45 13.96 -17.39 20.69
CA ARG A 45 15.20 -17.74 21.41
C ARG A 45 16.12 -16.52 21.58
N ALA A 46 16.18 -15.64 20.59
CA ALA A 46 17.06 -14.47 20.62
C ALA A 46 16.54 -13.34 21.52
N HIS A 47 15.22 -13.13 21.57
CA HIS A 47 14.62 -11.94 22.21
C HIS A 47 13.49 -12.24 23.21
N GLY A 48 13.19 -13.50 23.49
CA GLY A 48 12.10 -13.93 24.37
C GLY A 48 10.70 -13.66 23.78
N SER A 49 9.65 -13.85 24.59
CA SER A 49 8.26 -13.66 24.14
C SER A 49 7.94 -12.19 23.82
N PHE A 50 8.40 -11.26 24.65
CA PHE A 50 8.20 -9.83 24.40
C PHE A 50 8.88 -9.41 23.09
N GLY A 51 10.15 -9.77 22.91
CA GLY A 51 10.90 -9.42 21.71
C GLY A 51 10.35 -10.04 20.44
N LEU A 52 9.75 -11.23 20.51
CA LEU A 52 9.01 -11.83 19.39
C LEU A 52 7.82 -10.96 18.96
N VAL A 53 6.92 -10.63 19.90
CA VAL A 53 5.73 -9.80 19.62
C VAL A 53 6.15 -8.40 19.14
N PHE A 54 7.15 -7.81 19.80
CA PHE A 54 7.69 -6.51 19.43
C PHE A 54 8.29 -6.51 18.01
N THR A 55 9.03 -7.55 17.65
CA THR A 55 9.59 -7.70 16.29
C THR A 55 8.50 -7.83 15.25
N LEU A 56 7.44 -8.60 15.55
CA LEU A 56 6.30 -8.75 14.65
C LEU A 56 5.54 -7.44 14.46
N LEU A 57 5.42 -6.63 15.52
CA LEU A 57 4.74 -5.34 15.48
C LEU A 57 5.55 -4.26 14.73
N THR A 58 6.87 -4.20 14.94
CA THR A 58 7.70 -3.09 14.45
C THR A 58 8.36 -3.36 13.10
N ARG A 59 8.77 -4.61 12.84
CA ARG A 59 9.50 -4.98 11.61
C ARG A 59 8.63 -5.71 10.60
N GLU A 60 7.46 -6.21 11.02
CA GLU A 60 6.54 -7.01 10.20
C GLU A 60 7.25 -8.03 9.30
N PRO A 61 8.13 -8.90 9.84
CA PRO A 61 8.93 -9.80 9.02
C PRO A 61 8.04 -10.81 8.29
N LEU A 62 8.31 -11.06 7.02
CA LEU A 62 7.55 -12.04 6.23
C LEU A 62 7.94 -13.51 6.57
N PHE A 63 7.80 -13.91 7.84
CA PHE A 63 8.20 -15.23 8.34
C PHE A 63 7.43 -16.38 7.68
N PHE A 64 6.23 -16.11 7.17
CA PHE A 64 5.38 -17.07 6.47
C PHE A 64 5.55 -17.04 4.95
N ARG A 65 6.65 -16.48 4.43
CA ARG A 65 6.94 -16.40 2.99
C ARG A 65 6.82 -17.76 2.28
N SER A 66 7.20 -18.84 2.96
CA SER A 66 7.14 -20.19 2.41
C SER A 66 5.72 -20.66 2.08
N PHE A 67 4.67 -20.05 2.63
CA PHE A 67 3.28 -20.34 2.24
C PHE A 67 2.96 -19.96 0.78
N ARG A 68 3.86 -19.24 0.09
CA ARG A 68 3.78 -19.06 -1.38
C ARG A 68 3.84 -20.37 -2.16
N VAL A 69 4.21 -21.50 -1.53
CA VAL A 69 4.05 -22.84 -2.13
C VAL A 69 2.61 -23.14 -2.56
N LEU A 70 1.61 -22.45 -2.01
CA LEU A 70 0.21 -22.52 -2.48
C LEU A 70 0.07 -22.15 -3.97
N LEU A 71 0.86 -21.20 -4.48
CA LEU A 71 0.85 -20.85 -5.91
C LEU A 71 1.38 -22.01 -6.75
N VAL A 72 2.46 -22.66 -6.29
CA VAL A 72 3.06 -23.83 -6.94
C VAL A 72 2.07 -25.00 -6.93
N ALA A 73 1.38 -25.21 -5.81
CA ALA A 73 0.29 -26.17 -5.70
C ALA A 73 -0.82 -25.91 -6.75
N GLY A 74 -1.19 -24.65 -6.98
CA GLY A 74 -2.14 -24.25 -8.03
C GLY A 74 -1.71 -24.69 -9.44
N VAL A 75 -0.45 -24.42 -9.80
CA VAL A 75 0.13 -24.84 -11.09
C VAL A 75 0.15 -26.37 -11.21
N LEU A 76 0.64 -27.07 -10.20
CA LEU A 76 0.78 -28.53 -10.19
C LEU A 76 -0.58 -29.22 -10.29
N LEU A 77 -1.57 -28.73 -9.55
CA LEU A 77 -2.93 -29.26 -9.60
C LEU A 77 -3.54 -29.09 -11.00
N ALA A 78 -3.45 -27.89 -11.58
CA ALA A 78 -3.95 -27.62 -12.92
C ALA A 78 -3.26 -28.51 -13.97
N PHE A 79 -1.95 -28.66 -13.88
CA PHE A 79 -1.18 -29.51 -14.78
C PHE A 79 -1.61 -30.97 -14.65
N MET A 80 -1.64 -31.54 -13.45
CA MET A 80 -2.02 -32.95 -13.25
C MET A 80 -3.47 -33.24 -13.69
N GLN A 81 -4.36 -32.26 -13.54
CA GLN A 81 -5.77 -32.42 -13.90
C GLN A 81 -6.02 -32.30 -15.41
N VAL A 82 -5.38 -31.32 -16.07
CA VAL A 82 -5.67 -30.95 -17.46
C VAL A 82 -4.71 -31.60 -18.46
N TRP A 83 -3.44 -31.78 -18.11
CA TRP A 83 -2.42 -32.34 -19.01
C TRP A 83 -2.79 -33.70 -19.62
N PRO A 84 -3.36 -34.67 -18.87
CA PRO A 84 -3.76 -35.97 -19.45
C PRO A 84 -4.84 -35.86 -20.53
N GLU A 85 -5.67 -34.81 -20.51
CA GLU A 85 -6.71 -34.54 -21.51
C GLU A 85 -6.12 -33.97 -22.81
N VAL A 86 -5.06 -33.16 -22.68
CA VAL A 86 -4.42 -32.43 -23.79
C VAL A 86 -3.46 -33.31 -24.57
N ARG A 87 -2.66 -34.15 -23.89
CA ARG A 87 -1.53 -34.91 -24.48
C ARG A 87 -1.91 -35.85 -25.64
N GLY A 88 -3.19 -36.23 -25.77
CA GLY A 88 -3.66 -37.15 -26.82
C GLY A 88 -4.65 -36.56 -27.83
N LYS A 89 -4.79 -35.23 -27.94
CA LYS A 89 -5.88 -34.56 -28.71
C LYS A 89 -7.29 -35.04 -28.31
N ARG A 90 -7.43 -35.62 -27.11
CA ARG A 90 -8.68 -36.21 -26.60
C ARG A 90 -9.66 -35.17 -26.08
N LEU A 91 -9.25 -33.90 -26.02
CA LEU A 91 -10.09 -32.80 -25.53
C LEU A 91 -11.39 -32.63 -26.33
N ARG A 92 -11.38 -32.91 -27.64
CA ARG A 92 -12.62 -32.92 -28.44
C ARG A 92 -13.48 -34.16 -28.15
N LEU A 93 -12.85 -35.32 -27.88
CA LEU A 93 -13.55 -36.56 -27.49
C LEU A 93 -14.33 -36.42 -26.19
N LEU A 94 -13.87 -35.53 -25.29
CA LEU A 94 -14.55 -35.21 -24.03
C LEU A 94 -16.00 -34.71 -24.24
N PHE A 95 -16.25 -33.97 -25.32
CA PHE A 95 -17.55 -33.39 -25.64
C PHE A 95 -18.52 -34.34 -26.34
N HIS A 96 -18.09 -35.57 -26.63
CA HIS A 96 -18.96 -36.63 -27.18
C HIS A 96 -19.55 -37.54 -26.09
N THR A 97 -19.41 -37.17 -24.82
CA THR A 97 -20.02 -37.87 -23.68
C THR A 97 -21.50 -37.49 -23.53
N PRO A 98 -22.33 -38.30 -22.85
CA PRO A 98 -23.76 -38.01 -22.67
C PRO A 98 -24.04 -36.82 -21.72
N LEU A 99 -22.99 -36.16 -21.20
CA LEU A 99 -23.12 -35.00 -20.33
C LEU A 99 -23.03 -33.71 -21.16
N PRO A 100 -23.86 -32.69 -20.86
CA PRO A 100 -23.72 -31.40 -21.51
C PRO A 100 -22.33 -30.82 -21.19
N PRO A 101 -21.63 -30.24 -22.18
CA PRO A 101 -20.26 -29.73 -22.04
C PRO A 101 -20.06 -28.79 -20.85
N GLU A 102 -21.06 -27.98 -20.53
CA GLU A 102 -21.04 -27.00 -19.43
C GLU A 102 -20.94 -27.69 -18.08
N LYS A 103 -21.72 -28.76 -17.86
CA LYS A 103 -21.66 -29.55 -16.61
C LYS A 103 -20.35 -30.30 -16.51
N LEU A 104 -19.82 -30.78 -17.64
CA LEU A 104 -18.54 -31.49 -17.64
C LEU A 104 -17.40 -30.57 -17.22
N VAL A 105 -17.26 -29.40 -17.86
CA VAL A 105 -16.23 -28.41 -17.52
C VAL A 105 -16.41 -27.87 -16.10
N GLY A 106 -17.66 -27.62 -15.69
CA GLY A 106 -17.96 -27.14 -14.34
C GLY A 106 -17.53 -28.15 -13.26
N MET A 107 -17.84 -29.43 -13.44
CA MET A 107 -17.50 -30.47 -12.45
C MET A 107 -16.00 -30.72 -12.36
N THR A 108 -15.27 -30.68 -13.48
CA THR A 108 -13.80 -30.83 -13.45
C THR A 108 -13.16 -29.64 -12.73
N LEU A 109 -13.50 -28.42 -13.12
CA LEU A 109 -12.95 -27.22 -12.48
C LEU A 109 -13.30 -27.15 -10.98
N LEU A 110 -14.54 -27.49 -10.61
CA LEU A 110 -15.00 -27.53 -9.22
C LEU A 110 -14.21 -28.53 -8.36
N CYS A 111 -13.88 -29.70 -8.90
CA CYS A 111 -13.09 -30.69 -8.17
C CYS A 111 -11.71 -30.14 -7.78
N GLY A 112 -11.00 -29.50 -8.72
CA GLY A 112 -9.72 -28.86 -8.43
C GLY A 112 -9.86 -27.65 -7.50
N MET A 113 -10.90 -26.83 -7.67
CA MET A 113 -11.17 -25.71 -6.76
C MET A 113 -11.41 -26.18 -5.32
N ILE A 114 -12.16 -27.26 -5.09
CA ILE A 114 -12.39 -27.81 -3.74
C ILE A 114 -11.08 -28.25 -3.10
N ILE A 115 -10.22 -28.97 -3.83
CA ILE A 115 -8.90 -29.41 -3.33
C ILE A 115 -8.03 -28.21 -2.97
N MET A 116 -8.07 -27.15 -3.79
CA MET A 116 -7.30 -25.94 -3.52
C MET A 116 -7.87 -25.17 -2.33
N LEU A 117 -9.20 -25.06 -2.20
CA LEU A 117 -9.86 -24.44 -1.05
C LEU A 117 -9.54 -25.16 0.26
N THR A 118 -9.55 -26.50 0.26
CA THR A 118 -9.17 -27.27 1.45
C THR A 118 -7.70 -27.08 1.80
N ALA A 119 -6.79 -27.09 0.81
CA ALA A 119 -5.38 -26.81 1.04
C ALA A 119 -5.16 -25.39 1.62
N ASN A 120 -5.87 -24.39 1.10
CA ASN A 120 -5.82 -23.02 1.62
C ASN A 120 -6.38 -22.93 3.05
N LEU A 121 -7.50 -23.60 3.35
CA LEU A 121 -8.06 -23.63 4.71
C LEU A 121 -7.06 -24.24 5.70
N VAL A 122 -6.47 -25.39 5.35
CA VAL A 122 -5.44 -26.05 6.15
C VAL A 122 -4.23 -25.13 6.33
N ALA A 123 -3.80 -24.42 5.29
CA ALA A 123 -2.70 -23.47 5.38
C ALA A 123 -2.94 -22.35 6.40
N HIS A 124 -4.14 -21.75 6.41
CA HIS A 124 -4.51 -20.73 7.40
C HIS A 124 -4.56 -21.30 8.81
N MET A 125 -5.13 -22.50 8.98
CA MET A 125 -5.19 -23.18 10.27
C MET A 125 -3.80 -23.50 10.84
N LEU A 126 -2.89 -23.99 9.98
CA LEU A 126 -1.51 -24.28 10.37
C LEU A 126 -0.75 -23.00 10.75
N LEU A 127 -0.86 -21.94 9.95
CA LEU A 127 -0.22 -20.66 10.27
C LEU A 127 -0.76 -20.08 11.58
N ALA A 128 -2.09 -20.05 11.76
CA ALA A 128 -2.70 -19.61 13.01
C ALA A 128 -2.23 -20.47 14.20
N GLY A 129 -2.22 -21.79 14.05
CA GLY A 129 -1.73 -22.73 15.06
C GLY A 129 -0.27 -22.47 15.47
N THR A 130 0.62 -22.20 14.50
CA THR A 130 2.01 -21.84 14.81
C THR A 130 2.10 -20.55 15.62
N MET A 131 1.26 -19.55 15.34
CA MET A 131 1.29 -18.29 16.08
C MET A 131 0.69 -18.42 17.48
N PHE A 132 -0.39 -19.20 17.63
CA PHE A 132 -0.97 -19.50 18.93
C PHE A 132 -0.01 -20.27 19.85
N PHE A 133 0.81 -21.17 19.28
CA PHE A 133 1.85 -21.87 20.04
C PHE A 133 2.85 -20.92 20.71
N PHE A 134 3.14 -19.77 20.09
CA PHE A 134 4.02 -18.73 20.65
C PHE A 134 3.28 -17.66 21.46
N HIS A 135 2.00 -17.88 21.81
CA HIS A 135 1.16 -16.92 22.54
C HIS A 135 1.05 -15.54 21.89
N ILE A 136 1.15 -15.48 20.54
CA ILE A 136 1.04 -14.21 19.82
C ILE A 136 -0.41 -13.70 19.93
N PRO A 137 -0.63 -12.41 20.27
CA PRO A 137 -1.98 -11.86 20.38
C PRO A 137 -2.77 -11.92 19.08
N THR A 138 -4.11 -12.06 19.19
CA THR A 138 -5.02 -12.08 18.03
C THR A 138 -4.94 -10.81 17.18
N ASP A 139 -4.50 -9.70 17.78
CA ASP A 139 -4.26 -8.42 17.12
C ASP A 139 -3.22 -8.52 16.00
N ILE A 140 -2.26 -9.44 16.11
CA ILE A 140 -1.24 -9.74 15.10
C ILE A 140 -1.64 -10.96 14.24
N ILE A 141 -2.30 -11.96 14.81
CA ILE A 141 -2.75 -13.17 14.07
C ILE A 141 -3.78 -12.81 12.98
N GLY A 142 -4.75 -11.94 13.26
CA GLY A 142 -5.73 -11.51 12.26
C GLY A 142 -5.10 -10.90 10.98
N PRO A 143 -4.28 -9.83 11.09
CA PRO A 143 -3.65 -9.19 9.94
C PRO A 143 -2.58 -10.05 9.27
N VAL A 144 -1.83 -10.82 10.09
CA VAL A 144 -1.40 -12.20 9.80
C VAL A 144 -2.03 -12.87 8.58
N LEU A 145 -3.17 -13.49 8.89
CA LEU A 145 -3.98 -14.30 8.00
C LEU A 145 -4.61 -13.48 6.86
N LEU A 146 -4.98 -12.22 7.10
CA LEU A 146 -5.46 -11.32 6.04
C LEU A 146 -4.39 -11.04 4.98
N THR A 147 -3.11 -11.14 5.33
CA THR A 147 -2.00 -11.04 4.36
C THR A 147 -1.84 -12.31 3.53
N LEU A 148 -2.15 -13.47 4.11
CA LEU A 148 -2.13 -14.75 3.41
C LEU A 148 -3.31 -14.92 2.45
N LEU A 149 -4.45 -14.28 2.74
CA LEU A 149 -5.67 -14.38 1.95
C LEU A 149 -5.50 -14.01 0.46
N PRO A 150 -4.85 -12.90 0.07
CA PRO A 150 -4.50 -12.60 -1.31
C PRO A 150 -3.70 -13.71 -1.99
N TRP A 151 -2.70 -14.29 -1.33
CA TRP A 151 -1.92 -15.40 -1.90
C TRP A 151 -2.77 -16.66 -2.09
N SER A 152 -3.74 -16.85 -1.21
CA SER A 152 -4.69 -17.96 -1.26
C SER A 152 -5.66 -17.81 -2.44
N LEU A 153 -6.23 -16.63 -2.63
CA LEU A 153 -7.04 -16.31 -3.81
C LEU A 153 -6.20 -16.39 -5.10
N LEU A 154 -4.95 -15.92 -5.05
CA LEU A 154 -4.03 -16.01 -6.18
C LEU A 154 -3.70 -17.47 -6.54
N SER A 155 -3.61 -18.39 -5.57
CA SER A 155 -3.40 -19.82 -5.86
C SER A 155 -4.54 -20.42 -6.70
N LEU A 156 -5.79 -20.02 -6.41
CA LEU A 156 -6.98 -20.42 -7.17
C LEU A 156 -6.98 -19.79 -8.58
N ILE A 157 -6.62 -18.51 -8.67
CA ILE A 157 -6.46 -17.80 -9.96
C ILE A 157 -5.39 -18.48 -10.82
N VAL A 158 -4.25 -18.85 -10.23
CA VAL A 158 -3.17 -19.56 -10.91
C VAL A 158 -3.63 -20.94 -11.39
N TYR A 159 -4.36 -21.69 -10.58
CA TYR A 159 -4.96 -22.96 -11.00
C TYR A 159 -5.87 -22.78 -12.22
N LEU A 160 -6.80 -21.82 -12.18
CA LEU A 160 -7.74 -21.55 -13.29
C LEU A 160 -7.03 -20.99 -14.53
N GLY A 161 -6.05 -20.11 -14.36
CA GLY A 161 -5.23 -19.54 -15.43
C GLY A 161 -4.37 -20.60 -16.12
N CYS A 162 -3.74 -21.50 -15.36
CA CYS A 162 -3.02 -22.65 -15.90
C CYS A 162 -3.96 -23.60 -16.65
N ALA A 163 -5.15 -23.88 -16.12
CA ALA A 163 -6.14 -24.68 -16.83
C ALA A 163 -6.54 -24.02 -18.16
N ALA A 164 -6.84 -22.71 -18.16
CA ALA A 164 -7.17 -21.95 -19.36
C ALA A 164 -6.03 -21.94 -20.40
N LEU A 165 -4.78 -21.80 -19.94
CA LEU A 165 -3.59 -21.82 -20.79
C LEU A 165 -3.41 -23.19 -21.47
N LEU A 166 -3.63 -24.28 -20.74
CA LEU A 166 -3.52 -25.65 -21.24
C LEU A 166 -4.66 -26.02 -22.20
N TYR A 167 -5.89 -25.53 -21.95
CA TYR A 167 -7.04 -25.81 -22.83
C TYR A 167 -6.97 -25.11 -24.18
N ASN A 168 -6.36 -23.94 -24.25
CA ASN A 168 -6.41 -23.11 -25.45
C ASN A 168 -5.32 -23.50 -26.47
N ASP A 169 -5.64 -23.59 -27.76
CA ASP A 169 -4.70 -23.94 -28.84
C ASP A 169 -3.96 -22.74 -29.45
N SER A 170 -4.49 -21.52 -29.31
CA SER A 170 -3.89 -20.31 -29.91
C SER A 170 -2.75 -19.75 -29.06
N MET A 171 -1.54 -19.66 -29.63
CA MET A 171 -0.37 -19.09 -28.96
C MET A 171 -0.57 -17.62 -28.56
N VAL A 172 -1.23 -16.82 -29.40
CA VAL A 172 -1.52 -15.41 -29.09
C VAL A 172 -2.41 -15.30 -27.85
N PHE A 173 -3.49 -16.09 -27.81
CA PHE A 173 -4.39 -16.05 -26.65
C PHE A 173 -3.77 -16.67 -25.40
N ARG A 174 -2.87 -17.66 -25.51
CA ARG A 174 -2.04 -18.13 -24.37
C ARG A 174 -1.19 -17.00 -23.81
N GLY A 175 -0.61 -16.16 -24.68
CA GLY A 175 0.13 -14.96 -24.27
C GLY A 175 -0.72 -14.00 -23.45
N PHE A 176 -1.96 -13.73 -23.86
CA PHE A 176 -2.89 -12.90 -23.08
C PHE A 176 -3.31 -13.52 -21.76
N VAL A 177 -3.55 -14.83 -21.70
CA VAL A 177 -3.82 -15.53 -20.43
C VAL A 177 -2.62 -15.41 -19.48
N LEU A 178 -1.40 -15.56 -20.00
CA LEU A 178 -0.18 -15.40 -19.21
C LEU A 178 -0.03 -13.97 -18.69
N LEU A 179 -0.26 -12.96 -19.54
CA LEU A 179 -0.26 -11.55 -19.13
C LEU A 179 -1.32 -11.27 -18.06
N ALA A 180 -2.51 -11.85 -18.16
CA ALA A 180 -3.54 -11.74 -17.13
C ALA A 180 -3.09 -12.37 -15.80
N CYS A 181 -2.42 -13.54 -15.84
CA CYS A 181 -1.85 -14.16 -14.64
C CYS A 181 -0.73 -13.30 -14.03
N ILE A 182 0.15 -12.72 -14.85
CA ILE A 182 1.23 -11.83 -14.42
C ILE A 182 0.65 -10.56 -13.78
N ALA A 183 -0.41 -9.98 -14.36
CA ALA A 183 -1.11 -8.84 -13.79
C ALA A 183 -1.64 -9.15 -12.39
N MET A 184 -2.36 -10.26 -12.22
CA MET A 184 -2.89 -10.67 -10.92
C MET A 184 -1.78 -10.97 -9.91
N HIS A 185 -0.68 -11.60 -10.34
CA HIS A 185 0.49 -11.78 -9.49
C HIS A 185 1.08 -10.45 -9.04
N GLY A 186 1.23 -9.48 -9.95
CA GLY A 186 1.72 -8.14 -9.64
C GLY A 186 0.84 -7.37 -8.66
N LEU A 187 -0.48 -7.61 -8.68
CA LEU A 187 -1.43 -7.00 -7.74
C LEU A 187 -1.44 -7.71 -6.37
N MET A 188 -1.43 -9.05 -6.35
CA MET A 188 -1.76 -9.82 -5.13
C MET A 188 -0.54 -10.44 -4.42
N ALA A 189 0.61 -10.57 -5.08
CA ALA A 189 1.80 -11.17 -4.48
C ALA A 189 2.69 -10.22 -3.66
N PRO A 190 2.80 -8.90 -3.97
CA PRO A 190 3.62 -7.98 -3.19
C PRO A 190 3.21 -7.95 -1.73
N PHE A 191 4.20 -7.93 -0.84
CA PHE A 191 4.01 -7.73 0.59
C PHE A 191 4.27 -6.26 0.90
N ALA A 192 3.25 -5.56 1.41
CA ALA A 192 3.37 -4.16 1.82
C ALA A 192 3.35 -4.00 3.35
N GLY A 193 2.94 -5.03 4.08
CA GLY A 193 2.70 -5.01 5.52
C GLY A 193 1.53 -5.92 5.90
N TYR A 194 1.31 -6.11 7.20
CA TYR A 194 0.28 -7.03 7.67
C TYR A 194 -1.15 -6.47 7.48
N GLY A 195 -1.97 -7.20 6.72
CA GLY A 195 -3.40 -6.92 6.54
C GLY A 195 -3.74 -5.72 5.64
N LEU A 196 -2.74 -5.07 5.03
CA LEU A 196 -2.95 -3.85 4.22
C LEU A 196 -3.80 -4.07 2.96
N GLN A 197 -3.88 -5.31 2.47
CA GLN A 197 -4.67 -5.69 1.29
C GLN A 197 -6.11 -6.11 1.60
N ALA A 198 -6.52 -6.08 2.87
CA ALA A 198 -7.84 -6.55 3.28
C ALA A 198 -8.99 -5.84 2.54
N HIS A 199 -8.87 -4.53 2.29
CA HIS A 199 -9.91 -3.76 1.59
C HIS A 199 -10.07 -4.12 0.11
N ALA A 200 -9.03 -4.66 -0.53
CA ALA A 200 -9.09 -5.11 -1.92
C ALA A 200 -9.58 -6.57 -2.07
N SER A 201 -9.73 -7.30 -0.97
CA SER A 201 -10.09 -8.73 -0.98
C SER A 201 -11.40 -9.05 -1.72
N GLY A 202 -12.42 -8.19 -1.59
CA GLY A 202 -13.69 -8.36 -2.30
C GLY A 202 -13.52 -8.30 -3.82
N LEU A 203 -12.68 -7.39 -4.32
CA LEU A 203 -12.40 -7.26 -5.75
C LEU A 203 -11.49 -8.39 -6.26
N TYR A 204 -10.60 -8.93 -5.43
CA TYR A 204 -9.86 -10.14 -5.76
C TYR A 204 -10.77 -11.36 -5.94
N ALA A 205 -11.83 -11.49 -5.14
CA ALA A 205 -12.83 -12.54 -5.33
C ALA A 205 -13.60 -12.37 -6.65
N VAL A 206 -13.86 -11.13 -7.10
CA VAL A 206 -14.43 -10.86 -8.43
C VAL A 206 -13.49 -11.33 -9.54
N PHE A 207 -12.18 -11.07 -9.44
CA PHE A 207 -11.22 -11.59 -10.40
C PHE A 207 -11.17 -13.12 -10.44
N LEU A 208 -11.30 -13.79 -9.29
CA LEU A 208 -11.40 -15.25 -9.24
C LEU A 208 -12.60 -15.77 -10.06
N LEU A 209 -13.75 -15.11 -9.98
CA LEU A 209 -14.92 -15.43 -10.81
C LEU A 209 -14.64 -15.19 -12.29
N PHE A 210 -13.92 -14.13 -12.64
CA PHE A 210 -13.54 -13.85 -14.02
C PHE A 210 -12.55 -14.88 -14.58
N PHE A 211 -11.61 -15.36 -13.77
CA PHE A 211 -10.71 -16.46 -14.15
C PHE A 211 -11.45 -17.79 -14.31
N SER A 212 -12.52 -18.01 -13.54
CA SER A 212 -13.42 -19.14 -13.75
C SER A 212 -14.08 -19.05 -15.12
N ALA A 213 -14.60 -17.88 -15.48
CA ALA A 213 -15.15 -17.61 -16.81
C ALA A 213 -14.10 -17.79 -17.93
N LEU A 214 -12.85 -17.41 -17.68
CA LEU A 214 -11.72 -17.61 -18.62
C LEU A 214 -11.44 -19.10 -18.89
N ALA A 215 -11.43 -19.93 -17.84
CA ALA A 215 -11.26 -21.37 -17.99
C ALA A 215 -12.44 -22.00 -18.77
N PHE A 216 -13.68 -21.57 -18.48
CA PHE A 216 -14.87 -21.98 -19.23
C PHE A 216 -14.79 -21.57 -20.70
N PHE A 217 -14.40 -20.32 -20.97
CA PHE A 217 -14.25 -19.81 -22.33
C PHE A 217 -13.20 -20.62 -23.12
N ALA A 218 -12.02 -20.84 -22.54
CA ALA A 218 -10.94 -21.59 -23.16
C ALA A 218 -11.36 -23.03 -23.51
N CYS A 219 -12.09 -23.70 -22.62
CA CYS A 219 -12.52 -25.08 -22.83
C CYS A 219 -13.72 -25.19 -23.79
N LEU A 220 -14.78 -24.41 -23.58
CA LEU A 220 -16.01 -24.49 -24.38
C LEU A 220 -15.81 -24.06 -25.84
N ARG A 221 -14.80 -23.24 -26.12
CA ARG A 221 -14.40 -22.87 -27.49
C ARG A 221 -14.12 -24.08 -28.39
N LEU A 222 -13.74 -25.22 -27.79
CA LEU A 222 -13.43 -26.46 -28.51
C LEU A 222 -14.66 -27.34 -28.79
N SER A 223 -15.83 -26.99 -28.24
CA SER A 223 -17.07 -27.73 -28.45
C SER A 223 -17.77 -27.38 -29.77
N SER A 224 -18.69 -28.22 -30.22
CA SER A 224 -19.47 -27.97 -31.44
C SER A 224 -20.44 -26.79 -31.25
N ALA A 225 -20.47 -25.88 -32.23
CA ALA A 225 -21.32 -24.69 -32.27
C ALA A 225 -21.32 -23.86 -30.96
N PRO A 226 -20.16 -23.39 -30.48
CA PRO A 226 -20.04 -22.76 -29.17
C PRO A 226 -20.87 -21.47 -29.07
N ASP A 227 -21.01 -20.73 -30.16
CA ASP A 227 -21.76 -19.46 -30.21
C ASP A 227 -23.26 -19.57 -29.95
N GLN A 228 -23.85 -20.76 -30.10
CA GLN A 228 -25.26 -20.98 -29.78
C GLN A 228 -25.51 -21.03 -28.26
N ARG A 229 -24.47 -21.28 -27.45
CA ARG A 229 -24.62 -21.47 -26.00
C ARG A 229 -24.52 -20.15 -25.25
N LEU A 230 -25.47 -19.89 -24.35
CA LEU A 230 -25.47 -18.69 -23.52
C LEU A 230 -24.22 -18.61 -22.63
N ILE A 231 -23.84 -19.70 -21.98
CA ILE A 231 -22.69 -19.73 -21.06
C ILE A 231 -21.40 -19.38 -21.78
N TYR A 232 -21.19 -19.89 -23.01
CA TYR A 232 -20.02 -19.52 -23.81
C TYR A 232 -19.98 -18.02 -24.12
N ARG A 233 -21.12 -17.43 -24.51
CA ARG A 233 -21.20 -16.00 -24.85
C ARG A 233 -20.89 -15.11 -23.64
N LEU A 234 -21.41 -15.46 -22.46
CA LEU A 234 -21.12 -14.77 -21.21
C LEU A 234 -19.65 -14.94 -20.79
N ALA A 235 -19.15 -16.18 -20.82
CA ALA A 235 -17.78 -16.49 -20.48
C ALA A 235 -16.78 -15.72 -21.37
N ARG A 236 -17.04 -15.64 -22.68
CA ARG A 236 -16.24 -14.87 -23.62
C ARG A 236 -16.21 -13.38 -23.26
N ALA A 237 -17.37 -12.77 -23.00
CA ALA A 237 -17.44 -11.36 -22.65
C ALA A 237 -16.64 -11.06 -21.37
N ILE A 238 -16.86 -11.85 -20.31
CA ILE A 238 -16.17 -11.69 -19.01
C ILE A 238 -14.65 -11.91 -19.17
N SER A 239 -14.24 -12.90 -19.97
CA SER A 239 -12.82 -13.21 -20.23
C SER A 239 -12.09 -12.07 -20.93
N LEU A 240 -12.73 -11.47 -21.93
CA LEU A 240 -12.15 -10.33 -22.65
C LEU A 240 -12.06 -9.11 -21.72
N THR A 241 -13.09 -8.84 -20.92
CA THR A 241 -13.05 -7.79 -19.89
C THR A 241 -11.92 -8.03 -18.90
N LEU A 242 -11.72 -9.26 -18.42
CA LEU A 242 -10.62 -9.63 -17.52
C LEU A 242 -9.24 -9.31 -18.12
N ILE A 243 -9.01 -9.73 -19.37
CA ILE A 243 -7.72 -9.49 -20.05
C ILE A 243 -7.51 -7.99 -20.24
N ILE A 244 -8.54 -7.24 -20.62
CA ILE A 244 -8.46 -5.79 -20.75
C ILE A 244 -8.11 -5.14 -19.41
N LEU A 245 -8.81 -5.48 -18.33
CA LEU A 245 -8.52 -4.96 -16.98
C LEU A 245 -7.09 -5.30 -16.54
N SER A 246 -6.61 -6.50 -16.86
CA SER A 246 -5.23 -6.93 -16.56
C SER A 246 -4.18 -6.14 -17.35
N LEU A 247 -4.47 -5.79 -18.60
CA LEU A 247 -3.61 -4.93 -19.41
C LEU A 247 -3.66 -3.47 -18.92
N CYS A 248 -4.81 -3.01 -18.44
CA CYS A 248 -4.98 -1.69 -17.81
C CYS A 248 -4.24 -1.54 -16.48
N SER A 249 -3.84 -2.63 -15.81
CA SER A 249 -2.88 -2.55 -14.70
C SER A 249 -1.42 -2.60 -15.21
N LEU A 250 -1.08 -3.52 -16.13
CA LEU A 250 0.31 -3.75 -16.52
C LEU A 250 0.91 -2.67 -17.44
N LEU A 251 0.17 -2.25 -18.46
CA LEU A 251 0.72 -1.36 -19.50
C LEU A 251 1.02 0.05 -18.99
N PRO A 252 0.18 0.68 -18.15
CA PRO A 252 0.50 1.99 -17.58
C PRO A 252 1.75 1.96 -16.70
N ASP A 253 1.92 0.94 -15.88
CA ASP A 253 3.09 0.78 -15.02
C ASP A 253 4.37 0.62 -15.84
N LEU A 254 4.33 -0.19 -16.90
CA LEU A 254 5.43 -0.32 -17.85
C LEU A 254 5.73 1.01 -18.53
N TYR A 255 4.71 1.73 -18.97
CA TYR A 255 4.87 3.05 -19.58
C TYR A 255 5.61 4.01 -18.66
N TRP A 256 5.19 4.15 -17.40
CA TRP A 256 5.81 5.10 -16.48
C TRP A 256 7.24 4.74 -16.07
N ARG A 257 7.59 3.45 -16.05
CA ARG A 257 8.99 3.04 -15.84
C ARG A 257 9.95 3.59 -16.90
N PHE A 258 9.48 3.77 -18.15
CA PHE A 258 10.29 4.34 -19.23
C PHE A 258 10.03 5.83 -19.45
N ALA A 259 8.80 6.28 -19.25
CA ALA A 259 8.39 7.62 -19.58
C ALA A 259 8.71 8.63 -18.48
N THR A 260 8.87 8.25 -17.21
CA THR A 260 9.04 9.23 -16.11
C THR A 260 10.21 10.20 -16.41
N PRO A 261 9.93 11.51 -16.55
CA PRO A 261 10.98 12.48 -16.86
C PRO A 261 11.92 12.62 -15.66
N ARG A 262 13.21 12.87 -15.93
CA ARG A 262 14.11 13.38 -14.89
C ARG A 262 13.66 14.79 -14.52
N GLN A 263 13.59 15.09 -13.22
CA GLN A 263 13.04 16.34 -12.70
C GLN A 263 14.04 17.02 -11.78
N VAL A 264 14.01 18.35 -11.75
CA VAL A 264 14.73 19.15 -10.77
C VAL A 264 14.01 19.05 -9.42
N ARG A 265 14.75 18.72 -8.37
CA ARG A 265 14.19 18.63 -7.00
C ARG A 265 14.49 19.91 -6.24
N HIS A 266 13.49 20.46 -5.57
CA HIS A 266 13.64 21.68 -4.77
C HIS A 266 13.59 21.35 -3.29
N LYS A 267 14.42 22.03 -2.49
CA LYS A 267 14.29 22.13 -1.04
C LYS A 267 14.25 23.61 -0.66
N LEU A 268 13.36 23.94 0.28
CA LEU A 268 13.18 25.30 0.79
C LEU A 268 13.59 25.33 2.26
N PHE A 269 14.33 26.34 2.64
CA PHE A 269 14.70 26.64 4.02
C PHE A 269 14.53 28.13 4.25
N TYR A 270 14.07 28.55 5.42
CA TYR A 270 14.04 29.97 5.77
C TYR A 270 15.39 30.41 6.37
N SER A 271 15.98 31.47 5.82
CA SER A 271 17.19 32.08 6.37
C SER A 271 16.82 33.18 7.37
N PRO A 272 17.15 33.05 8.66
CA PRO A 272 16.96 34.14 9.62
C PRO A 272 17.95 35.29 9.40
N VAL A 273 19.05 35.07 8.68
CA VAL A 273 20.08 36.08 8.41
C VAL A 273 19.66 37.01 7.28
N HIS A 274 19.11 36.46 6.19
CA HIS A 274 18.64 37.24 5.05
C HIS A 274 17.15 37.59 5.11
N GLU A 275 16.41 37.00 6.06
CA GLU A 275 14.95 37.07 6.17
C GLU A 275 14.20 36.59 4.92
N GLN A 276 14.84 35.71 4.14
CA GLN A 276 14.40 35.18 2.86
C GLN A 276 14.50 33.66 2.82
N PHE A 277 13.78 33.02 1.90
CA PHE A 277 13.95 31.59 1.64
C PHE A 277 15.22 31.30 0.85
N VAL A 278 15.95 30.27 1.26
CA VAL A 278 17.03 29.62 0.53
C VAL A 278 16.44 28.46 -0.26
N VAL A 279 16.57 28.53 -1.59
CA VAL A 279 16.12 27.52 -2.54
C VAL A 279 17.32 26.67 -2.97
N VAL A 280 17.27 25.38 -2.66
CA VAL A 280 18.25 24.40 -3.14
C VAL A 280 17.64 23.59 -4.27
N LYS A 281 18.08 23.85 -5.49
CA LYS A 281 17.67 23.12 -6.70
C LYS A 281 18.69 22.04 -7.02
N GLN A 282 18.25 20.79 -7.09
CA GLN A 282 19.06 19.63 -7.48
C GLN A 282 18.70 19.19 -8.88
N PHE A 283 19.65 19.27 -9.80
CA PHE A 283 19.49 18.95 -11.22
C PHE A 283 19.95 17.51 -11.50
N PRO A 284 19.25 16.80 -12.40
CA PRO A 284 19.66 15.46 -12.81
C PRO A 284 21.00 15.47 -13.57
N ASP A 285 21.22 16.47 -14.42
CA ASP A 285 22.45 16.64 -15.18
C ASP A 285 23.36 17.68 -14.50
N LYS A 286 24.64 17.69 -14.87
CA LYS A 286 25.59 18.68 -14.32
C LYS A 286 25.24 20.07 -14.81
N VAL A 287 25.23 21.03 -13.90
CA VAL A 287 24.98 22.45 -14.16
C VAL A 287 26.16 23.26 -13.62
N ILE A 288 26.51 24.35 -14.32
CA ILE A 288 27.51 25.30 -13.86
C ILE A 288 26.85 26.22 -12.83
N GLY A 289 27.37 26.20 -11.60
CA GLY A 289 26.96 27.10 -10.52
C GLY A 289 28.13 27.94 -10.00
N PRO A 290 27.88 28.80 -9.00
CA PRO A 290 28.89 29.69 -8.41
C PRO A 290 30.10 28.97 -7.80
N SER A 291 29.95 27.67 -7.52
CA SER A 291 30.99 26.80 -6.94
C SER A 291 31.63 25.84 -7.96
N GLY A 292 31.35 26.01 -9.26
CA GLY A 292 31.82 25.15 -10.34
C GLY A 292 30.72 24.27 -10.95
N THR A 293 31.11 23.20 -11.64
CA THR A 293 30.16 22.22 -12.19
C THR A 293 29.68 21.26 -11.10
N GLY A 294 28.38 21.17 -10.91
CA GLY A 294 27.78 20.31 -9.89
C GLY A 294 26.36 19.91 -10.24
N HIS A 295 25.70 19.22 -9.32
CA HIS A 295 24.29 18.82 -9.48
C HIS A 295 23.32 19.73 -8.70
N SER A 296 23.81 20.84 -8.13
CA SER A 296 22.98 21.71 -7.31
C SER A 296 23.26 23.18 -7.56
N ARG A 297 22.19 23.97 -7.64
CA ARG A 297 22.22 25.43 -7.59
C ARG A 297 21.52 25.87 -6.30
N ILE A 298 22.14 26.79 -5.58
CA ILE A 298 21.61 27.36 -4.36
C ILE A 298 21.38 28.83 -4.65
N GLU A 299 20.19 29.32 -4.35
CA GLU A 299 19.81 30.71 -4.55
C GLU A 299 18.89 31.19 -3.44
N LEU A 300 18.88 32.49 -3.21
CA LEU A 300 17.85 33.14 -2.40
C LEU A 300 16.54 33.24 -3.20
N GLU A 301 15.45 33.56 -2.52
CA GLU A 301 14.11 33.67 -3.11
C GLU A 301 14.01 34.73 -4.22
N ASP A 302 14.90 35.73 -4.19
CA ASP A 302 15.05 36.78 -5.20
C ASP A 302 15.90 36.36 -6.42
N GLY A 303 16.45 35.14 -6.40
CA GLY A 303 17.31 34.59 -7.44
C GLY A 303 18.81 34.84 -7.25
N THR A 304 19.21 35.51 -6.17
CA THR A 304 20.63 35.75 -5.87
C THR A 304 21.36 34.43 -5.64
N PRO A 305 22.36 34.08 -6.46
CA PRO A 305 23.03 32.79 -6.35
C PRO A 305 23.97 32.75 -5.14
N LEU A 306 23.91 31.67 -4.37
CA LEU A 306 24.77 31.44 -3.20
C LEU A 306 25.78 30.33 -3.48
N SER A 307 27.03 30.54 -3.04
CA SER A 307 27.98 29.45 -2.87
C SER A 307 27.56 28.53 -1.72
N ARG A 308 28.10 27.30 -1.70
CA ARG A 308 27.87 26.37 -0.58
C ARG A 308 28.28 26.96 0.77
N ARG A 309 29.35 27.75 0.80
CA ARG A 309 29.82 28.42 2.01
C ARG A 309 28.84 29.50 2.47
N GLN A 310 28.32 30.32 1.55
CA GLN A 310 27.31 31.33 1.87
C GLN A 310 25.98 30.70 2.35
N MET A 311 25.57 29.56 1.79
CA MET A 311 24.41 28.81 2.29
C MET A 311 24.56 28.42 3.77
N VAL A 312 25.75 27.97 4.17
CA VAL A 312 26.03 27.59 5.56
C VAL A 312 25.90 28.80 6.49
N TYR A 313 26.36 29.98 6.08
CA TYR A 313 26.15 31.22 6.82
C TYR A 313 24.67 31.64 6.87
N ALA A 314 23.91 31.43 5.78
CA ALA A 314 22.50 31.77 5.71
C ALA A 314 21.61 30.92 6.64
N LEU A 315 22.04 29.69 6.98
CA LEU A 315 21.28 28.73 7.79
C LEU A 315 22.09 28.32 9.04
N PRO A 316 22.33 29.25 9.98
CA PRO A 316 23.32 29.06 11.03
C PRO A 316 22.95 27.98 12.06
N ILE A 317 21.67 27.82 12.39
CA ILE A 317 21.20 26.76 13.31
C ILE A 317 21.35 25.38 12.65
N LEU A 318 20.91 25.24 11.40
CA LEU A 318 21.01 23.98 10.65
C LEU A 318 22.46 23.53 10.45
N HIS A 319 23.39 24.49 10.31
CA HIS A 319 24.80 24.23 10.05
C HIS A 319 25.73 24.68 11.19
N ALA A 320 25.24 24.65 12.43
CA ALA A 320 25.98 25.08 13.61
C ALA A 320 27.38 24.42 13.71
N ASP A 321 27.47 23.12 13.44
CA ASP A 321 28.73 22.37 13.47
C ASP A 321 29.77 22.85 12.46
N SER A 322 29.32 23.26 11.28
CA SER A 322 30.22 23.77 10.24
C SER A 322 30.71 25.16 10.58
N LEU A 323 29.83 26.02 11.08
CA LEU A 323 30.18 27.38 11.50
C LEU A 323 31.11 27.40 12.72
N LEU A 324 30.89 26.49 13.68
CA LEU A 324 31.77 26.29 14.82
C LEU A 324 33.19 25.91 14.37
N LYS A 325 33.32 24.94 13.46
CA LYS A 325 34.63 24.55 12.91
C LYS A 325 35.33 25.68 12.16
N TRP A 326 34.55 26.63 11.62
CA TRP A 326 35.09 27.80 10.94
C TRP A 326 35.32 28.99 11.88
N ASN A 327 35.08 28.86 13.18
CA ASN A 327 35.08 29.95 14.15
C ASN A 327 34.24 31.14 13.67
N ALA A 328 33.08 30.85 13.07
CA ALA A 328 32.24 31.84 12.42
C ALA A 328 30.75 31.66 12.76
N PHE A 329 30.46 31.06 13.91
CA PHE A 329 29.10 30.98 14.45
C PHE A 329 28.70 32.38 14.96
N PRO A 330 27.55 32.92 14.55
CA PRO A 330 27.13 34.26 14.95
C PRO A 330 26.72 34.31 16.42
N ASP A 331 27.22 35.29 17.18
CA ASP A 331 26.88 35.48 18.60
C ASP A 331 25.44 35.98 18.82
N ASN A 332 24.84 36.58 17.80
CA ASN A 332 23.48 37.11 17.81
C ASN A 332 22.82 36.90 16.44
N ILE A 333 21.61 36.33 16.43
CA ILE A 333 20.76 36.21 15.25
C ILE A 333 19.39 36.80 15.59
N GLN A 334 18.95 37.80 14.83
CA GLN A 334 17.65 38.47 15.04
C GLN A 334 17.42 39.01 16.47
N GLY A 335 18.48 39.47 17.14
CA GLY A 335 18.41 40.01 18.50
C GLY A 335 18.50 38.94 19.60
N ILE A 336 18.58 37.66 19.25
CA ILE A 336 18.67 36.55 20.20
C ILE A 336 20.13 36.08 20.28
N HIS A 337 20.69 36.15 21.48
CA HIS A 337 21.98 35.53 21.78
C HIS A 337 21.83 34.01 21.87
N LEU A 338 22.50 33.30 20.98
CA LEU A 338 22.43 31.84 20.87
C LEU A 338 23.80 31.24 21.14
N THR A 339 23.87 30.37 22.12
CA THR A 339 25.05 29.51 22.28
C THR A 339 25.02 28.40 21.23
N PRO A 340 26.18 27.90 20.79
CA PRO A 340 26.22 26.79 19.84
C PRO A 340 25.57 25.50 20.39
N GLU A 341 25.57 25.31 21.71
CA GLU A 341 24.89 24.19 22.35
C GLU A 341 23.37 24.33 22.26
N GLN A 342 22.83 25.52 22.50
CA GLN A 342 21.40 25.79 22.29
C GLN A 342 21.01 25.54 20.83
N ALA A 343 21.79 26.04 19.87
CA ALA A 343 21.51 25.83 18.45
C ALA A 343 21.50 24.34 18.05
N ARG A 344 22.37 23.51 18.64
CA ARG A 344 22.38 22.05 18.40
C ARG A 344 21.16 21.33 18.98
N ASN A 345 20.71 21.76 20.16
CA ASN A 345 19.70 21.03 20.94
C ASN A 345 18.28 21.57 20.78
N SER A 346 18.09 22.70 20.10
CA SER A 346 16.78 23.36 20.05
C SER A 346 15.96 23.11 18.78
N TRP A 347 16.60 22.70 17.69
CA TRP A 347 15.94 22.58 16.38
C TRP A 347 15.28 21.21 16.19
N ARG A 348 14.15 21.24 15.48
CA ARG A 348 13.28 20.09 15.21
C ARG A 348 12.98 20.05 13.72
N TYR A 349 12.90 18.83 13.19
CA TYR A 349 12.45 18.59 11.82
C TYR A 349 11.56 17.35 11.78
N LEU A 350 10.42 17.50 11.12
CA LEU A 350 9.53 16.39 10.80
C LEU A 350 8.99 16.59 9.39
N THR A 351 8.64 15.50 8.73
CA THR A 351 7.87 15.54 7.49
C THR A 351 6.72 14.56 7.60
N LEU A 352 5.53 15.04 7.28
CA LEU A 352 4.33 14.22 7.26
C LEU A 352 3.71 14.21 5.87
N HIS A 353 3.16 13.06 5.53
CA HIS A 353 2.45 12.78 4.31
C HIS A 353 1.04 12.29 4.64
N PRO A 354 0.08 12.42 3.71
CA PRO A 354 -1.27 11.89 3.91
C PRO A 354 -1.32 10.42 4.32
N HIS A 355 -0.38 9.60 3.83
CA HIS A 355 -0.32 8.18 4.17
C HIS A 355 0.01 7.89 5.65
N ASP A 356 0.60 8.85 6.39
CA ASP A 356 1.01 8.68 7.78
C ASP A 356 -0.18 8.60 8.74
N TRP A 357 -1.28 9.30 8.41
CA TRP A 357 -2.54 9.24 9.15
C TRP A 357 -3.64 8.48 8.41
N ASN A 358 -3.49 8.26 7.10
CA ASN A 358 -4.31 7.31 6.34
C ASN A 358 -3.71 5.89 6.35
N ALA A 359 -3.26 5.46 7.53
CA ALA A 359 -2.69 4.16 7.80
C ALA A 359 -3.58 3.37 8.78
N PRO A 360 -3.46 2.04 8.84
CA PRO A 360 -4.07 1.28 9.93
C PRO A 360 -3.54 1.78 11.28
N GLU A 361 -4.44 1.98 12.24
CA GLU A 361 -4.04 2.26 13.62
C GLU A 361 -3.15 1.12 14.15
N PRO A 362 -2.06 1.42 14.88
CA PRO A 362 -1.30 0.40 15.57
C PRO A 362 -2.23 -0.36 16.52
N ARG A 363 -2.15 -1.69 16.50
CA ARG A 363 -3.09 -2.55 17.23
C ARG A 363 -2.63 -2.87 18.65
N LEU A 364 -1.32 -2.77 18.85
CA LEU A 364 -0.65 -2.92 20.13
C LEU A 364 0.27 -1.71 20.31
N HIS A 365 0.38 -1.29 21.55
CA HIS A 365 1.12 -0.11 21.98
C HIS A 365 2.02 -0.47 23.15
N LEU A 366 3.00 0.38 23.42
CA LEU A 366 3.97 0.21 24.49
C LEU A 366 3.93 1.42 25.40
N LEU A 367 3.54 1.23 26.65
CA LEU A 367 3.61 2.29 27.65
C LEU A 367 4.92 2.15 28.41
N LEU A 368 5.87 3.05 28.13
CA LEU A 368 7.16 3.08 28.82
C LEU A 368 7.00 3.67 30.23
N GLU A 369 7.93 3.35 31.11
CA GLU A 369 8.06 4.00 32.42
C GLU A 369 8.66 5.40 32.22
N SER A 370 7.91 6.43 32.56
CA SER A 370 8.31 7.84 32.41
C SER A 370 9.26 8.32 33.51
N GLU A 371 9.28 7.65 34.67
CA GLU A 371 10.21 7.92 35.78
C GLU A 371 11.00 6.64 36.15
N PRO A 372 11.88 6.13 35.26
CA PRO A 372 12.65 4.93 35.54
C PRO A 372 13.70 5.18 36.63
N GLU A 373 14.04 4.14 37.39
CA GLU A 373 15.15 4.21 38.38
C GLU A 373 16.52 4.37 37.67
N GLY A 374 16.66 3.81 36.46
CA GLY A 374 17.87 3.90 35.65
C GLY A 374 17.90 5.14 34.74
N ALA A 375 19.08 5.50 34.27
CA ALA A 375 19.29 6.65 33.38
C ALA A 375 18.74 6.48 31.95
N ARG A 376 18.20 5.30 31.61
CA ARG A 376 17.65 4.99 30.27
C ARG A 376 16.24 4.46 30.41
N LEU A 377 15.42 4.77 29.41
CA LEU A 377 14.10 4.16 29.29
C LEU A 377 14.24 2.69 28.92
N GLU A 378 13.42 1.85 29.54
CA GLU A 378 13.38 0.41 29.31
C GLU A 378 12.10 0.01 28.58
N LEU A 379 12.19 -1.06 27.80
CA LEU A 379 11.01 -1.67 27.20
C LEU A 379 10.15 -2.31 28.30
N PRO A 380 8.82 -2.09 28.30
CA PRO A 380 7.95 -2.67 29.30
C PRO A 380 7.88 -4.18 29.16
N SER A 381 7.37 -4.86 30.19
CA SER A 381 7.14 -6.32 30.13
C SER A 381 5.87 -6.72 29.40
N ASP A 382 5.00 -5.76 29.09
CA ASP A 382 3.67 -5.95 28.51
C ASP A 382 3.41 -4.99 27.34
N PHE A 383 2.37 -5.31 26.57
CA PHE A 383 1.80 -4.42 25.55
C PHE A 383 0.45 -3.93 26.05
N PHE A 384 -0.09 -2.87 25.47
CA PHE A 384 -1.49 -2.52 25.68
C PHE A 384 -2.24 -2.30 24.38
N ARG A 385 -3.55 -2.47 24.40
CA ARG A 385 -4.48 -2.14 23.32
C ARG A 385 -5.72 -1.44 23.85
N LEU A 386 -6.50 -0.89 22.93
CA LEU A 386 -7.86 -0.46 23.22
C LEU A 386 -8.80 -1.67 23.19
N SER A 387 -9.77 -1.73 24.10
CA SER A 387 -10.83 -2.75 24.04
C SER A 387 -11.61 -2.63 22.73
N ALA A 388 -12.35 -3.67 22.33
CA ALA A 388 -13.12 -3.66 21.08
C ALA A 388 -14.15 -2.50 21.01
N ALA A 389 -14.74 -2.12 22.16
CA ALA A 389 -15.63 -0.97 22.30
C ALA A 389 -14.89 0.36 22.56
N ARG A 390 -13.55 0.34 22.58
CA ARG A 390 -12.66 1.47 22.91
C ARG A 390 -13.00 2.15 24.24
N SER A 391 -13.55 1.40 25.18
CA SER A 391 -14.06 1.88 26.49
C SER A 391 -13.13 1.58 27.67
N ALA A 392 -12.01 0.92 27.40
CA ALA A 392 -10.99 0.56 28.39
C ALA A 392 -9.62 0.33 27.71
N LEU A 393 -8.56 0.41 28.51
CA LEU A 393 -7.21 -0.02 28.15
C LEU A 393 -7.00 -1.46 28.61
N GLU A 394 -6.49 -2.32 27.74
CA GLU A 394 -6.19 -3.72 28.03
C GLU A 394 -4.69 -3.98 27.91
N PHE A 395 -4.03 -4.32 29.02
CA PHE A 395 -2.63 -4.72 29.05
C PHE A 395 -2.51 -6.24 28.81
N ILE A 396 -1.62 -6.64 27.91
CA ILE A 396 -1.44 -8.02 27.45
C ILE A 396 -0.04 -8.49 27.82
N ASN A 397 0.02 -9.61 28.53
CA ASN A 397 1.29 -10.27 28.83
C ASN A 397 1.72 -11.12 27.62
N PRO A 398 2.84 -10.82 26.96
CA PRO A 398 3.29 -11.54 25.77
C PRO A 398 3.77 -12.96 26.07
N ARG A 399 4.02 -13.32 27.34
CA ARG A 399 4.41 -14.69 27.70
C ARG A 399 3.23 -15.65 27.70
N THR A 400 2.06 -15.17 28.13
CA THR A 400 0.84 -15.99 28.25
C THR A 400 -0.18 -15.69 27.15
N GLY A 401 -0.09 -14.53 26.51
CA GLY A 401 -1.07 -14.02 25.56
C GLY A 401 -2.36 -13.53 26.24
N CYS A 402 -2.40 -13.46 27.58
CA CYS A 402 -3.59 -13.09 28.34
C CYS A 402 -3.59 -11.61 28.75
N VAL A 403 -4.79 -11.08 28.94
CA VAL A 403 -5.00 -9.72 29.47
C VAL A 403 -4.75 -9.70 30.98
N ASP A 404 -3.90 -8.78 31.44
CA ASP A 404 -3.73 -8.44 32.86
C ASP A 404 -4.91 -7.57 33.30
N ARG A 405 -5.90 -8.20 33.93
CA ARG A 405 -7.11 -7.51 34.39
C ARG A 405 -6.83 -6.47 35.47
N GLY A 406 -5.85 -6.70 36.34
CA GLY A 406 -5.51 -5.80 37.44
C GLY A 406 -4.98 -4.48 36.92
N LYS A 407 -3.91 -4.53 36.12
CA LYS A 407 -3.32 -3.34 35.50
C LYS A 407 -4.30 -2.62 34.57
N SER A 408 -5.04 -3.39 33.75
CA SER A 408 -6.06 -2.84 32.84
C SER A 408 -7.14 -2.03 33.58
N THR A 409 -7.64 -2.57 34.71
CA THR A 409 -8.66 -1.90 35.52
C THR A 409 -8.11 -0.65 36.17
N HIS A 410 -6.89 -0.72 36.70
CA HIS A 410 -6.23 0.40 37.38
C HIS A 410 -5.99 1.59 36.45
N PHE A 411 -5.40 1.37 35.28
CA PHE A 411 -5.16 2.43 34.28
C PHE A 411 -6.47 2.98 33.70
N THR A 412 -7.46 2.13 33.44
CA THR A 412 -8.77 2.58 32.95
C THR A 412 -9.51 3.42 34.00
N ALA A 413 -9.44 3.03 35.27
CA ALA A 413 -10.05 3.79 36.37
C ALA A 413 -9.38 5.15 36.57
N ALA A 414 -8.05 5.23 36.46
CA ALA A 414 -7.30 6.48 36.56
C ALA A 414 -7.72 7.49 35.49
N LEU A 415 -7.94 7.04 34.24
CA LEU A 415 -8.49 7.90 33.18
C LEU A 415 -9.89 8.43 33.54
N ARG A 416 -10.80 7.56 33.99
CA ARG A 416 -12.15 7.99 34.43
C ARG A 416 -12.08 8.97 35.60
N GLY A 417 -11.20 8.71 36.56
CA GLY A 417 -10.96 9.58 37.72
C GLY A 417 -10.44 10.96 37.33
N ALA A 418 -9.62 11.06 36.27
CA ALA A 418 -9.19 12.32 35.67
C ALA A 418 -10.27 13.03 34.83
N GLY A 419 -11.47 12.44 34.74
CA GLY A 419 -12.60 12.99 34.00
C GLY A 419 -12.66 12.57 32.53
N PHE A 420 -11.91 11.56 32.09
CA PHE A 420 -11.92 11.07 30.70
C PHE A 420 -13.26 10.44 30.32
N SER A 421 -13.87 10.93 29.23
CA SER A 421 -15.14 10.39 28.71
C SER A 421 -14.88 9.40 27.58
N PHE A 422 -14.99 8.11 27.83
CA PHE A 422 -14.88 7.08 26.78
C PHE A 422 -15.98 7.23 25.71
N PRO A 423 -15.75 6.75 24.47
CA PRO A 423 -14.61 5.94 23.99
C PRO A 423 -13.34 6.75 23.69
N VAL A 424 -12.19 6.07 23.65
CA VAL A 424 -10.95 6.65 23.12
C VAL A 424 -11.10 6.86 21.61
N ARG A 425 -11.16 8.11 21.16
CA ARG A 425 -11.30 8.45 19.74
C ARG A 425 -10.00 8.31 18.98
N ALA A 426 -8.91 8.81 19.55
CA ALA A 426 -7.58 8.73 18.95
C ALA A 426 -6.52 8.61 20.04
N LEU A 427 -5.39 8.04 19.66
CA LEU A 427 -4.26 7.73 20.54
C LEU A 427 -2.96 7.98 19.76
N ALA A 428 -1.99 8.62 20.40
CA ALA A 428 -0.65 8.77 19.87
C ALA A 428 0.40 8.61 20.97
N GLY A 429 1.48 7.90 20.64
CA GLY A 429 2.63 7.75 21.51
C GLY A 429 3.87 7.44 20.69
N ASN A 430 5.02 7.58 21.31
CA ASN A 430 6.31 7.30 20.70
C ASN A 430 7.00 6.18 21.48
N PRO A 431 6.94 4.93 20.99
CA PRO A 431 7.41 3.76 21.73
C PRO A 431 8.92 3.53 21.61
N ASP A 432 9.72 4.51 21.14
CA ASP A 432 11.18 4.36 21.04
C ASP A 432 11.84 4.55 22.42
N PRO A 433 12.48 3.51 23.00
CA PRO A 433 13.18 3.62 24.28
C PRO A 433 14.52 4.38 24.16
N ARG A 434 14.98 4.76 22.96
CA ARG A 434 16.24 5.50 22.76
C ARG A 434 16.12 6.99 23.00
N LYS A 435 14.90 7.50 23.17
CA LYS A 435 14.66 8.90 23.53
C LYS A 435 15.16 9.17 24.95
N ASP A 436 15.43 10.45 25.23
CA ASP A 436 15.98 10.84 26.52
C ASP A 436 14.95 10.80 27.67
N TYR A 437 13.67 11.01 27.34
CA TYR A 437 12.58 11.04 28.31
C TYR A 437 11.25 10.62 27.65
N ASP A 438 10.31 10.15 28.47
CA ASP A 438 8.99 9.68 28.02
C ASP A 438 7.87 10.57 28.58
N GLU A 439 6.98 11.00 27.69
CA GLU A 439 5.78 11.78 27.97
C GLU A 439 4.50 10.94 27.84
N GLY A 440 4.64 9.62 27.74
CA GLY A 440 3.56 8.66 27.66
C GLY A 440 2.77 8.75 26.35
N TYR A 441 1.45 8.84 26.48
CA TYR A 441 0.50 8.87 25.36
C TYR A 441 -0.42 10.09 25.43
N LEU A 442 -0.72 10.64 24.25
CA LEU A 442 -1.82 11.56 24.04
C LEU A 442 -3.07 10.78 23.65
N LEU A 443 -4.17 11.07 24.32
CA LEU A 443 -5.48 10.45 24.16
C LEU A 443 -6.53 11.52 23.87
N LEU A 444 -7.38 11.29 22.88
CA LEU A 444 -8.60 12.07 22.70
C LEU A 444 -9.81 11.26 23.15
N ASP A 445 -10.61 11.87 24.02
CA ASP A 445 -11.83 11.27 24.56
C ASP A 445 -13.04 11.43 23.60
N GLY A 446 -14.18 10.85 23.96
CA GLY A 446 -15.43 10.91 23.22
C GLY A 446 -16.01 12.32 23.08
N GLN A 447 -15.56 13.28 23.90
CA GLN A 447 -15.96 14.67 23.91
C GLN A 447 -14.88 15.60 23.29
N ASN A 448 -13.90 15.03 22.57
CA ASN A 448 -12.80 15.76 21.94
C ASN A 448 -11.87 16.48 22.92
N ARG A 449 -11.79 16.04 24.17
CA ARG A 449 -10.86 16.57 25.16
C ARG A 449 -9.55 15.78 25.11
N LEU A 450 -8.44 16.51 25.14
CA LEU A 450 -7.10 15.94 25.13
C LEU A 450 -6.69 15.54 26.54
N PHE A 451 -6.09 14.37 26.65
CA PHE A 451 -5.50 13.87 27.88
C PHE A 451 -4.10 13.33 27.60
N GLN A 452 -3.23 13.44 28.59
CA GLN A 452 -1.95 12.78 28.61
C GLN A 452 -1.99 11.66 29.65
N LEU A 453 -1.57 10.47 29.25
CA LEU A 453 -1.42 9.30 30.12
C LEU A 453 0.04 8.89 30.17
N LYS A 454 0.62 8.87 31.37
CA LYS A 454 1.97 8.38 31.65
C LYS A 454 1.93 7.19 32.60
N MET A 455 3.04 6.45 32.66
CA MET A 455 3.32 5.52 33.75
C MET A 455 4.48 6.13 34.55
N ALA A 456 4.26 6.45 35.81
CA ALA A 456 5.29 6.96 36.71
C ALA A 456 5.42 6.01 37.91
N ARG A 457 6.59 5.40 38.08
CA ARG A 457 6.88 4.38 39.11
C ARG A 457 5.82 3.28 39.13
N GLY A 458 5.42 2.80 37.95
CA GLY A 458 4.42 1.76 37.74
C GLY A 458 2.96 2.19 37.88
N ALA A 459 2.68 3.44 38.29
CA ALA A 459 1.33 3.96 38.47
C ALA A 459 0.89 4.87 37.30
N PRO A 460 -0.41 4.86 36.91
CA PRO A 460 -0.94 5.75 35.90
C PRO A 460 -0.97 7.20 36.40
N VAL A 461 -0.39 8.12 35.62
CA VAL A 461 -0.52 9.56 35.83
C VAL A 461 -1.27 10.15 34.65
N CYS A 462 -2.44 10.70 34.94
CA CYS A 462 -3.34 11.29 33.94
C CYS A 462 -3.39 12.80 34.11
N ARG A 463 -3.18 13.54 33.03
CA ARG A 463 -3.33 14.99 32.99
C ARG A 463 -4.36 15.38 31.92
N ALA A 464 -5.36 16.14 32.32
CA ALA A 464 -6.30 16.75 31.40
C ALA A 464 -5.67 17.94 30.68
N GLY A 465 -6.05 18.15 29.43
CA GLY A 465 -5.56 19.21 28.57
C GLY A 465 -6.67 20.00 27.89
N GLY A 466 -6.32 20.63 26.76
CA GLY A 466 -7.25 21.42 25.97
C GLY A 466 -8.36 20.60 25.31
N VAL A 467 -9.41 21.30 24.87
CA VAL A 467 -10.49 20.73 24.07
C VAL A 467 -10.21 21.03 22.61
N LEU A 468 -10.26 20.01 21.74
CA LEU A 468 -10.13 20.21 20.30
C LEU A 468 -11.38 20.95 19.80
N PRO A 469 -11.23 22.17 19.26
CA PRO A 469 -12.36 23.06 19.03
C PRO A 469 -13.32 22.57 17.94
N THR A 470 -12.81 22.04 16.82
CA THR A 470 -13.64 21.49 15.73
C THR A 470 -12.88 20.48 14.88
N GLY A 471 -13.61 19.56 14.25
CA GLY A 471 -13.10 18.67 13.21
C GLY A 471 -12.96 17.20 13.62
N VAL A 472 -13.02 16.32 12.61
CA VAL A 472 -12.69 14.90 12.78
C VAL A 472 -11.17 14.76 12.74
N VAL A 473 -10.62 14.19 13.79
CA VAL A 473 -9.20 13.85 13.90
C VAL A 473 -8.89 12.77 12.86
N ARG A 474 -7.93 13.06 12.00
CA ARG A 474 -7.39 12.13 11.01
C ARG A 474 -6.14 11.44 11.53
N GLY A 475 -5.30 12.16 12.27
CA GLY A 475 -4.08 11.61 12.86
C GLY A 475 -3.62 12.39 14.09
N MET A 476 -2.84 11.73 14.94
CA MET A 476 -2.17 12.33 16.09
C MET A 476 -0.74 11.80 16.15
N ILE A 477 0.19 12.66 16.52
CA ILE A 477 1.61 12.34 16.57
C ILE A 477 2.20 12.92 17.84
N LEU A 478 2.92 12.08 18.59
CA LEU A 478 3.70 12.50 19.75
C LEU A 478 5.14 12.78 19.31
N MET A 479 5.71 13.86 19.83
CA MET A 479 7.04 14.35 19.52
C MET A 479 7.77 14.72 20.81
N GLU A 480 8.51 13.76 21.37
CA GLU A 480 9.32 14.01 22.57
C GLU A 480 10.70 14.49 22.14
N HIS A 481 10.95 15.76 22.36
CA HIS A 481 12.21 16.40 22.00
C HIS A 481 12.59 17.45 23.04
N ARG A 482 13.88 17.52 23.37
CA ARG A 482 14.42 18.29 24.50
C ARG A 482 13.96 19.74 24.58
N SER A 483 13.68 20.42 23.46
CA SER A 483 13.12 21.77 23.50
C SER A 483 11.66 21.74 23.96
N SER A 484 11.32 22.34 25.10
CA SER A 484 10.07 22.06 25.84
C SER A 484 8.80 22.75 25.31
N GLU A 485 8.71 23.07 24.02
CA GLU A 485 7.61 23.88 23.47
C GLU A 485 6.43 23.02 22.97
N LEU A 486 6.67 22.22 21.93
CA LEU A 486 5.67 21.37 21.26
C LEU A 486 5.80 19.92 21.73
N LEU A 487 4.72 19.33 22.22
CA LEU A 487 4.66 17.92 22.60
C LEU A 487 4.20 17.02 21.46
N GLY A 488 3.39 17.53 20.54
CA GLY A 488 2.82 16.72 19.45
C GLY A 488 1.98 17.51 18.47
N LEU A 489 1.40 16.81 17.50
CA LEU A 489 0.53 17.36 16.47
C LEU A 489 -0.79 16.60 16.41
N ILE A 490 -1.88 17.32 16.18
CA ILE A 490 -3.21 16.78 15.87
C ILE A 490 -3.59 17.24 14.48
N ILE A 491 -3.82 16.28 13.58
CA ILE A 491 -4.21 16.51 12.20
C ILE A 491 -5.72 16.30 12.08
N THR A 492 -6.43 17.32 11.63
CA THR A 492 -7.84 17.24 11.23
C THR A 492 -7.94 17.27 9.70
N ALA A 493 -9.14 17.15 9.14
CA ALA A 493 -9.33 17.21 7.69
C ALA A 493 -8.79 18.51 7.03
N ALA A 494 -8.86 19.64 7.74
CA ALA A 494 -8.56 20.97 7.17
C ALA A 494 -7.53 21.78 7.97
N LYS A 495 -7.14 21.35 9.17
CA LYS A 495 -6.21 22.08 10.05
C LYS A 495 -5.26 21.15 10.77
N VAL A 496 -4.08 21.68 11.10
CA VAL A 496 -3.10 21.05 11.98
C VAL A 496 -3.03 21.86 13.27
N PHE A 497 -3.06 21.18 14.42
CA PHE A 497 -2.92 21.79 15.74
C PHE A 497 -1.64 21.28 16.40
N GLY A 498 -0.80 22.18 16.90
CA GLY A 498 0.29 21.87 17.81
C GLY A 498 -0.24 21.70 19.24
N VAL A 499 0.22 20.64 19.91
CA VAL A 499 -0.03 20.39 21.34
C VAL A 499 1.13 21.00 22.13
N MET A 500 0.85 21.95 23.01
CA MET A 500 1.88 22.58 23.83
C MET A 500 2.23 21.70 25.03
N GLN A 501 3.52 21.53 25.34
CA GLN A 501 3.96 20.63 26.41
C GLN A 501 3.57 21.15 27.81
N LYS A 502 3.61 22.47 28.03
CA LYS A 502 3.40 23.08 29.34
C LYS A 502 2.00 22.86 29.91
N ASP A 503 0.95 23.02 29.09
CA ASP A 503 -0.45 23.01 29.53
C ASP A 503 -1.37 22.11 28.68
N LEU A 504 -0.84 21.40 27.67
CA LEU A 504 -1.64 20.64 26.68
C LEU A 504 -2.66 21.52 25.94
N SER A 505 -2.40 22.84 25.83
CA SER A 505 -3.20 23.72 24.98
C SER A 505 -2.97 23.42 23.51
N LEU A 506 -3.97 23.72 22.69
CA LEU A 506 -3.97 23.45 21.25
C LEU A 506 -3.82 24.76 20.48
N HIS A 507 -2.75 24.86 19.70
CA HIS A 507 -2.47 26.03 18.86
C HIS A 507 -2.56 25.65 17.39
N ALA A 508 -3.34 26.37 16.60
CA ALA A 508 -3.45 26.10 15.18
C ALA A 508 -2.16 26.50 14.46
N ILE A 509 -1.59 25.57 13.67
CA ILE A 509 -0.46 25.87 12.80
C ILE A 509 -1.04 26.36 11.46
N PRO A 510 -0.82 27.62 11.07
CA PRO A 510 -1.46 28.19 9.89
C PRO A 510 -0.76 27.69 8.62
N ILE A 511 -1.17 26.52 8.14
CA ILE A 511 -0.73 25.94 6.86
C ILE A 511 -1.74 26.35 5.79
N SER A 512 -1.31 27.19 4.86
CA SER A 512 -2.19 27.72 3.80
C SER A 512 -2.65 26.61 2.86
N GLY A 513 -3.97 26.45 2.71
CA GLY A 513 -4.58 25.46 1.83
C GLY A 513 -4.46 24.00 2.30
N PHE A 514 -4.29 23.76 3.61
CA PHE A 514 -4.12 22.41 4.13
C PHE A 514 -5.36 21.52 3.89
N ASP A 515 -5.12 20.40 3.22
CA ASP A 515 -6.03 19.28 3.03
C ASP A 515 -5.31 17.99 3.44
N ALA A 516 -5.87 17.27 4.43
CA ALA A 516 -5.29 16.05 4.97
C ALA A 516 -5.13 14.92 3.94
N ASP A 517 -5.87 14.92 2.83
CA ASP A 517 -5.75 13.87 1.81
C ASP A 517 -4.78 14.24 0.68
N ARG A 518 -4.28 15.47 0.64
CA ARG A 518 -3.42 15.98 -0.46
C ARG A 518 -2.12 16.61 0.00
N THR A 519 -2.12 17.19 1.19
CA THR A 519 -1.01 18.03 1.65
C THR A 519 0.03 17.19 2.34
N ARG A 520 1.23 17.13 1.76
CA ARG A 520 2.44 16.81 2.52
C ARG A 520 3.00 18.10 3.08
N PHE A 521 3.57 18.04 4.28
CA PHE A 521 4.29 19.18 4.83
C PHE A 521 5.48 18.76 5.67
N SER A 522 6.48 19.61 5.67
CA SER A 522 7.63 19.53 6.56
C SER A 522 7.57 20.68 7.54
N LEU A 523 7.77 20.40 8.83
CA LEU A 523 7.88 21.43 9.86
C LEU A 523 9.31 21.45 10.39
N TRP A 524 9.95 22.59 10.24
CA TRP A 524 11.16 22.98 10.94
C TRP A 524 10.78 23.90 12.09
N ALA A 525 11.30 23.68 13.29
CA ALA A 525 11.05 24.55 14.43
C ALA A 525 12.34 24.69 15.24
N ASP A 526 12.71 25.92 15.60
CA ASP A 526 13.85 26.24 16.44
C ASP A 526 13.53 27.44 17.35
N LEU A 527 14.55 27.99 18.02
CA LEU A 527 14.38 29.12 18.94
C LEU A 527 14.05 30.45 18.23
N LEU A 528 14.38 30.58 16.94
CA LEU A 528 14.14 31.80 16.16
C LEU A 528 12.75 31.80 15.53
N GLY A 529 12.18 30.62 15.29
CA GLY A 529 10.83 30.49 14.76
C GLY A 529 10.53 29.12 14.18
N LYS A 530 9.55 29.07 13.30
CA LYS A 530 9.08 27.84 12.67
C LYS A 530 8.99 28.04 11.15
N CYS A 531 9.30 27.02 10.38
CA CYS A 531 9.19 27.05 8.93
C CYS A 531 8.44 25.81 8.45
N VAL A 532 7.30 26.02 7.81
CA VAL A 532 6.52 24.96 7.17
C VAL A 532 6.80 24.98 5.67
N VAL A 533 7.09 23.83 5.08
CA VAL A 533 7.14 23.65 3.63
C VAL A 533 6.08 22.65 3.22
N SER A 534 5.05 23.10 2.51
CA SER A 534 3.92 22.28 2.08
C SER A 534 3.86 22.08 0.57
N GLY A 535 3.18 21.02 0.14
CA GLY A 535 2.90 20.77 -1.28
C GLY A 535 1.83 19.70 -1.46
N ASP A 536 1.23 19.69 -2.66
CA ASP A 536 0.21 18.71 -3.04
C ASP A 536 0.86 17.43 -3.59
N VAL A 537 0.59 16.28 -2.97
CA VAL A 537 1.10 14.98 -3.42
C VAL A 537 0.37 14.45 -4.65
N THR A 538 -0.83 14.95 -4.94
CA THR A 538 -1.68 14.52 -6.05
C THR A 538 -1.40 15.31 -7.34
N ASP A 539 -0.76 16.49 -7.23
CA ASP A 539 -0.33 17.26 -8.40
C ASP A 539 1.18 17.12 -8.67
N PRO A 540 1.60 16.25 -9.61
CA PRO A 540 3.01 16.13 -9.98
C PRO A 540 3.58 17.38 -10.66
N CYS A 541 2.75 18.35 -11.06
CA CYS A 541 3.20 19.64 -11.60
C CYS A 541 3.20 20.76 -10.56
N GLY A 542 2.73 20.49 -9.33
CA GLY A 542 2.63 21.47 -8.25
C GLY A 542 4.00 21.91 -7.72
N GLY A 543 4.07 23.18 -7.33
CA GLY A 543 5.22 23.76 -6.63
C GLY A 543 5.26 23.38 -5.14
N SER A 544 6.05 24.12 -4.38
CA SER A 544 6.09 24.00 -2.92
C SER A 544 5.94 25.38 -2.29
N LEU A 545 5.13 25.47 -1.23
CA LEU A 545 4.90 26.70 -0.49
C LEU A 545 5.71 26.66 0.81
N GLY A 546 6.60 27.62 1.00
CA GLY A 546 7.29 27.87 2.25
C GLY A 546 6.56 28.95 3.06
N GLN A 547 6.34 28.70 4.35
CA GLN A 547 5.77 29.67 5.29
C GLN A 547 6.69 29.74 6.52
N ALA A 548 7.32 30.89 6.72
CA ALA A 548 8.12 31.17 7.91
C ALA A 548 7.26 31.90 8.94
N MET A 549 7.38 31.46 10.18
CA MET A 549 6.55 31.85 11.30
C MET A 549 7.42 32.27 12.48
N THR A 550 6.89 33.16 13.31
CA THR A 550 7.45 33.48 14.62
C THR A 550 7.29 32.29 15.59
N PRO A 551 7.92 32.32 16.77
CA PRO A 551 7.65 31.35 17.83
C PRO A 551 6.15 31.21 18.16
N ASP A 552 5.38 32.30 18.12
CA ASP A 552 3.94 32.34 18.42
C ASP A 552 3.04 31.91 17.24
N PHE A 553 3.57 31.22 16.23
CA PHE A 553 2.86 30.73 15.05
C PHE A 553 2.27 31.83 14.14
N SER A 554 2.68 33.09 14.26
CA SER A 554 2.28 34.14 13.33
C SER A 554 3.14 34.10 12.06
N ILE A 555 2.52 34.18 10.88
CA ILE A 555 3.22 34.12 9.59
C ILE A 555 4.01 35.42 9.37
N ARG A 556 5.32 35.29 9.14
CA ARG A 556 6.25 36.39 8.84
C ARG A 556 6.54 36.52 7.35
N ARG A 557 6.71 35.39 6.66
CA ARG A 557 7.06 35.36 5.22
C ARG A 557 6.43 34.15 4.55
N GLU A 558 5.91 34.33 3.35
CA GLU A 558 5.46 33.24 2.48
C GLU A 558 6.20 33.30 1.15
N TYR A 559 6.58 32.14 0.63
CA TYR A 559 7.25 32.01 -0.65
C TYR A 559 6.78 30.77 -1.39
N TYR A 560 6.28 30.96 -2.62
CA TYR A 560 5.90 29.86 -3.49
C TYR A 560 6.99 29.58 -4.52
N GLN A 561 7.59 28.40 -4.45
CA GLN A 561 8.54 27.92 -5.44
C GLN A 561 7.82 27.07 -6.50
N PRO A 562 7.58 27.58 -7.72
CA PRO A 562 7.06 26.78 -8.80
C PRO A 562 8.07 25.71 -9.24
N ARG A 563 7.57 24.64 -9.88
CA ARG A 563 8.41 23.72 -10.64
C ARG A 563 8.93 24.39 -11.92
N GLU A 564 10.06 23.89 -12.41
CA GLU A 564 10.65 24.37 -13.66
C GLU A 564 9.69 24.17 -14.83
N ALA A 565 9.55 25.18 -15.70
CA ALA A 565 8.59 25.15 -16.80
C ALA A 565 8.86 23.99 -17.78
N SER A 566 10.14 23.66 -18.01
CA SER A 566 10.55 22.50 -18.80
C SER A 566 10.02 21.20 -18.22
N ASP A 567 10.07 21.04 -16.90
CA ASP A 567 9.65 19.82 -16.21
C ASP A 567 8.14 19.65 -16.30
N ILE A 568 7.38 20.72 -16.09
CA ILE A 568 5.92 20.76 -16.23
C ILE A 568 5.51 20.36 -17.65
N LEU A 569 6.09 20.98 -18.68
CA LEU A 569 5.79 20.67 -20.07
C LEU A 569 6.14 19.22 -20.41
N SER A 570 7.30 18.76 -19.95
CA SER A 570 7.78 17.40 -20.19
C SER A 570 6.86 16.35 -19.55
N MET A 571 6.35 16.62 -18.34
CA MET A 571 5.42 15.75 -17.62
C MET A 571 4.05 15.75 -18.27
N ARG A 572 3.49 16.93 -18.58
CA ARG A 572 2.19 17.07 -19.25
C ARG A 572 2.13 16.34 -20.58
N ARG A 573 3.15 16.46 -21.44
CA ARG A 573 3.19 15.74 -22.73
C ARG A 573 3.10 14.22 -22.54
N ARG A 574 3.82 13.69 -21.55
CA ARG A 574 3.81 12.25 -21.25
C ARG A 574 2.46 11.81 -20.67
N GLU A 575 1.88 12.59 -19.78
CA GLU A 575 0.52 12.34 -19.27
C GLU A 575 -0.53 12.36 -20.39
N GLN A 576 -0.44 13.28 -21.36
CA GLN A 576 -1.34 13.33 -22.52
C GLN A 576 -1.21 12.09 -23.42
N VAL A 577 0.02 11.68 -23.73
CA VAL A 577 0.27 10.43 -24.48
C VAL A 577 -0.31 9.23 -23.73
N ALA A 578 -0.07 9.16 -22.42
CA ALA A 578 -0.58 8.08 -21.59
C ALA A 578 -2.12 8.08 -21.49
N ALA A 579 -2.77 9.25 -21.54
CA ALA A 579 -4.22 9.36 -21.52
C ALA A 579 -4.88 8.79 -22.78
N VAL A 580 -4.25 8.97 -23.95
CA VAL A 580 -4.75 8.41 -25.22
C VAL A 580 -4.51 6.90 -25.30
N LEU A 581 -3.33 6.44 -24.85
CA LEU A 581 -2.99 5.02 -24.90
C LEU A 581 -3.74 4.18 -23.85
N PHE A 582 -3.89 4.74 -22.64
CA PHE A 582 -4.42 4.05 -21.46
C PHE A 582 -5.45 4.93 -20.77
N PRO A 583 -6.67 5.08 -21.34
CA PRO A 583 -7.68 6.03 -20.84
C PRO A 583 -8.09 5.75 -19.39
N LEU A 584 -8.06 4.47 -19.00
CA LEU A 584 -8.35 3.98 -17.65
C LEU A 584 -7.17 3.18 -17.13
N ARG A 585 -6.92 3.32 -15.82
CA ARG A 585 -5.88 2.59 -15.10
C ARG A 585 -6.48 1.85 -13.93
N LEU A 586 -5.99 0.64 -13.69
CA LEU A 586 -6.32 -0.12 -12.50
C LEU A 586 -5.21 0.09 -11.47
N VAL A 587 -5.49 0.88 -10.43
CA VAL A 587 -4.52 1.27 -9.39
C VAL A 587 -4.85 0.54 -8.10
N GLN A 588 -3.82 0.09 -7.39
CA GLN A 588 -3.95 -0.60 -6.10
C GLN A 588 -3.34 0.18 -4.92
N GLN A 589 -2.23 0.87 -5.14
CA GLN A 589 -1.56 1.66 -4.11
C GLN A 589 -1.74 3.13 -4.42
N ASP A 590 -2.08 3.91 -3.40
CA ASP A 590 -2.22 5.36 -3.47
C ASP A 590 -1.06 6.01 -2.69
N ILE A 591 -0.56 7.13 -3.18
CA ILE A 591 0.45 7.94 -2.46
C ILE A 591 -0.16 8.51 -1.17
N THR A 592 -1.50 8.63 -1.11
CA THR A 592 -2.21 9.26 -0.01
C THR A 592 -2.58 8.31 1.12
N ARG A 593 -2.45 6.99 0.96
CA ARG A 593 -2.94 5.97 1.92
C ARG A 593 -2.04 4.75 1.96
N THR A 594 -1.92 4.13 3.13
CA THR A 594 -1.15 2.88 3.29
C THR A 594 -1.96 1.64 2.91
N PHE A 595 -3.30 1.70 2.95
CA PHE A 595 -4.16 0.62 2.51
C PHE A 595 -4.09 0.39 0.99
N ALA A 596 -4.09 -0.88 0.59
CA ALA A 596 -4.28 -1.24 -0.80
C ALA A 596 -5.79 -1.24 -1.14
N HIS A 597 -6.17 -0.32 -2.03
CA HIS A 597 -7.51 -0.23 -2.60
C HIS A 597 -7.42 -0.41 -4.09
N LEU A 598 -8.10 -1.41 -4.62
CA LEU A 598 -8.19 -1.59 -6.06
C LEU A 598 -9.28 -0.66 -6.62
N ARG A 599 -8.90 0.27 -7.48
CA ARG A 599 -9.82 1.22 -8.11
C ARG A 599 -9.48 1.44 -9.57
N LEU A 600 -10.53 1.66 -10.37
CA LEU A 600 -10.39 2.05 -11.77
C LEU A 600 -10.45 3.58 -11.84
N GLU A 601 -9.36 4.20 -12.27
CA GLU A 601 -9.26 5.66 -12.33
C GLU A 601 -9.08 6.14 -13.77
N PRO A 602 -9.82 7.18 -14.19
CA PRO A 602 -9.53 7.87 -15.44
C PRO A 602 -8.22 8.62 -15.32
N THR A 603 -7.52 8.76 -16.46
CA THR A 603 -6.35 9.64 -16.51
C THR A 603 -6.72 11.10 -16.29
N ARG A 604 -5.75 11.92 -15.86
CA ARG A 604 -5.90 13.37 -15.64
C ARG A 604 -6.47 14.10 -16.87
N PHE A 605 -6.18 13.62 -18.09
CA PHE A 605 -6.68 14.16 -19.35
C PHE A 605 -7.82 13.30 -19.93
N ALA A 606 -8.86 13.04 -19.14
CA ALA A 606 -9.99 12.20 -19.51
C ALA A 606 -10.66 12.61 -20.84
N GLY A 607 -10.72 13.92 -21.15
CA GLY A 607 -11.26 14.42 -22.42
C GLY A 607 -10.45 13.97 -23.64
N LEU A 608 -9.12 14.01 -23.57
CA LEU A 608 -8.25 13.49 -24.64
C LEU A 608 -8.36 11.97 -24.76
N GLY A 609 -8.46 11.27 -23.63
CA GLY A 609 -8.74 9.83 -23.61
C GLY A 609 -10.06 9.47 -24.30
N ALA A 610 -11.13 10.23 -24.05
CA ALA A 610 -12.44 10.03 -24.67
C ALA A 610 -12.41 10.22 -26.20
N ILE A 611 -11.67 11.23 -26.69
CA ILE A 611 -11.44 11.42 -28.14
C ILE A 611 -10.68 10.22 -28.72
N GLY A 612 -9.63 9.76 -28.03
CA GLY A 612 -8.90 8.55 -28.41
C GLY A 612 -9.78 7.30 -28.49
N ASN A 613 -10.69 7.12 -27.53
CA ASN A 613 -11.66 6.03 -27.52
C ASN A 613 -12.64 6.12 -28.69
N LEU A 614 -13.15 7.31 -29.00
CA LEU A 614 -14.04 7.53 -30.14
C LEU A 614 -13.35 7.17 -31.46
N LEU A 615 -12.10 7.60 -31.65
CA LEU A 615 -11.29 7.23 -32.81
C LEU A 615 -11.07 5.71 -32.91
N CYS A 616 -10.86 5.03 -31.77
CA CYS A 616 -10.74 3.57 -31.76
C CYS A 616 -12.05 2.87 -32.15
N VAL A 617 -13.20 3.38 -31.72
CA VAL A 617 -14.52 2.86 -32.12
C VAL A 617 -14.77 3.06 -33.62
N LEU A 618 -14.46 4.24 -34.15
CA LEU A 618 -14.55 4.54 -35.58
C LEU A 618 -13.65 3.61 -36.40
N LEU A 619 -12.40 3.42 -35.96
CA LEU A 619 -11.46 2.49 -36.59
C LEU A 619 -11.99 1.05 -36.57
N LEU A 620 -12.61 0.61 -35.47
CA LEU A 620 -13.26 -0.70 -35.39
C LEU A 620 -14.42 -0.84 -36.39
N MET A 621 -15.20 0.22 -36.60
CA MET A 621 -16.28 0.22 -37.60
C MET A 621 -15.73 0.11 -39.03
N VAL A 622 -14.66 0.82 -39.35
CA VAL A 622 -13.97 0.72 -40.66
C VAL A 622 -13.41 -0.68 -40.88
N LEU A 623 -12.72 -1.24 -39.88
CA LEU A 623 -12.17 -2.60 -39.95
C LEU A 623 -13.28 -3.66 -40.14
N ARG A 624 -14.43 -3.47 -39.48
CA ARG A 624 -15.62 -4.31 -39.70
C ARG A 624 -16.10 -4.23 -41.14
N TYR A 625 -16.24 -3.02 -41.68
CA TYR A 625 -16.70 -2.81 -43.06
C TYR A 625 -15.78 -3.54 -44.05
N TRP A 626 -14.45 -3.45 -43.87
CA TRP A 626 -13.48 -4.06 -44.77
C TRP A 626 -13.37 -5.58 -44.65
N LYS A 627 -13.44 -6.13 -43.43
CA LYS A 627 -13.24 -7.57 -43.20
C LYS A 627 -14.53 -8.38 -43.09
N ARG A 628 -15.71 -7.74 -43.17
CA ARG A 628 -17.05 -8.37 -43.08
C ARG A 628 -17.22 -9.28 -41.85
N VAL A 629 -16.68 -8.89 -40.70
CA VAL A 629 -16.80 -9.65 -39.44
C VAL A 629 -18.00 -9.16 -38.62
N SER A 630 -18.75 -10.09 -38.02
CA SER A 630 -19.82 -9.75 -37.09
C SER A 630 -19.25 -9.32 -35.73
N LEU A 631 -19.60 -8.11 -35.30
CA LEU A 631 -19.27 -7.58 -33.97
C LEU A 631 -20.56 -7.39 -33.16
N ARG A 632 -20.48 -7.65 -31.85
CA ARG A 632 -21.60 -7.46 -30.92
C ARG A 632 -21.53 -6.06 -30.29
N TRP A 633 -22.67 -5.53 -29.86
CA TRP A 633 -22.75 -4.17 -29.30
C TRP A 633 -21.81 -3.95 -28.10
N TRP A 634 -21.64 -4.96 -27.23
CA TRP A 634 -20.76 -4.87 -26.06
C TRP A 634 -19.26 -4.86 -26.44
N GLU A 635 -18.87 -5.37 -27.62
CA GLU A 635 -17.49 -5.26 -28.11
C GLU A 635 -17.15 -3.79 -28.43
N TYR A 636 -18.12 -3.03 -28.96
CA TYR A 636 -17.99 -1.59 -29.13
C TYR A 636 -17.94 -0.86 -27.79
N ALA A 637 -18.75 -1.27 -26.81
CA ALA A 637 -18.72 -0.69 -25.47
C ALA A 637 -17.34 -0.88 -24.81
N LEU A 638 -16.71 -2.06 -24.95
CA LEU A 638 -15.36 -2.29 -24.43
C LEU A 638 -14.33 -1.35 -25.08
N VAL A 639 -14.39 -1.13 -26.40
CA VAL A 639 -13.48 -0.18 -27.07
C VAL A 639 -13.80 1.27 -26.71
N GLY A 640 -15.08 1.62 -26.55
CA GLY A 640 -15.48 2.96 -26.11
C GLY A 640 -15.04 3.30 -24.68
N ILE A 641 -14.88 2.30 -23.81
CA ILE A 641 -14.45 2.48 -22.42
C ILE A 641 -12.92 2.39 -22.29
N PHE A 642 -12.31 1.33 -22.84
CA PHE A 642 -10.89 1.00 -22.63
C PHE A 642 -9.97 1.37 -23.80
N GLY A 643 -10.53 1.91 -24.89
CA GLY A 643 -9.77 2.48 -26.00
C GLY A 643 -8.91 1.47 -26.75
N LEU A 644 -7.67 1.87 -27.02
CA LEU A 644 -6.71 1.14 -27.85
C LEU A 644 -6.44 -0.28 -27.32
N VAL A 645 -6.40 -0.46 -25.99
CA VAL A 645 -6.14 -1.77 -25.35
C VAL A 645 -7.19 -2.81 -25.77
N ALA A 646 -8.48 -2.43 -25.72
CA ALA A 646 -9.57 -3.31 -26.13
C ALA A 646 -9.59 -3.54 -27.64
N LEU A 647 -9.29 -2.50 -28.43
CA LEU A 647 -9.22 -2.61 -29.89
C LEU A 647 -8.17 -3.64 -30.33
N VAL A 648 -6.95 -3.56 -29.79
CA VAL A 648 -5.85 -4.47 -30.12
C VAL A 648 -6.19 -5.91 -29.73
N LEU A 649 -6.79 -6.12 -28.55
CA LEU A 649 -7.21 -7.45 -28.11
C LEU A 649 -8.27 -8.06 -29.04
N LEU A 650 -9.31 -7.32 -29.37
CA LEU A 650 -10.37 -7.77 -30.28
C LEU A 650 -9.83 -8.04 -31.68
N TRP A 651 -8.88 -7.21 -32.14
CA TRP A 651 -8.23 -7.40 -33.43
C TRP A 651 -7.46 -8.73 -33.46
N LEU A 652 -6.63 -9.02 -32.45
CA LEU A 652 -5.86 -10.26 -32.37
C LEU A 652 -6.71 -11.51 -32.13
N GLU A 653 -7.86 -11.38 -31.47
CA GLU A 653 -8.77 -12.51 -31.21
C GLU A 653 -9.57 -12.91 -32.47
N LYS A 654 -10.12 -11.94 -33.22
CA LYS A 654 -10.95 -12.21 -34.41
C LYS A 654 -10.18 -12.25 -35.73
N PHE A 655 -8.99 -11.65 -35.81
CA PHE A 655 -8.15 -11.64 -37.01
C PHE A 655 -6.78 -12.26 -36.72
N PRO A 656 -6.71 -13.57 -36.39
CA PRO A 656 -5.43 -14.21 -36.13
C PRO A 656 -4.54 -14.10 -37.37
N VAL A 657 -3.40 -13.41 -37.23
CA VAL A 657 -2.33 -13.43 -38.23
C VAL A 657 -1.79 -14.85 -38.24
N THR A 658 -2.13 -15.63 -39.28
CA THR A 658 -1.54 -16.95 -39.44
C THR A 658 -0.02 -16.77 -39.67
N PRO A 659 0.86 -17.34 -38.83
CA PRO A 659 2.28 -17.33 -39.13
C PRO A 659 2.51 -18.12 -40.42
N LYS A 660 3.13 -17.47 -41.43
CA LYS A 660 3.40 -18.03 -42.78
C LYS A 660 4.12 -19.38 -42.77
N TRP A 661 4.76 -19.76 -41.66
CA TRP A 661 5.52 -21.01 -41.51
C TRP A 661 4.68 -22.30 -41.50
N ARG A 662 3.35 -22.23 -41.39
CA ARG A 662 2.46 -23.41 -41.53
C ARG A 662 2.01 -23.71 -42.97
N ARG A 663 2.49 -22.97 -43.98
CA ARG A 663 2.18 -23.25 -45.40
C ARG A 663 3.20 -24.14 -46.11
N PHE A 664 4.29 -24.56 -45.45
CA PHE A 664 5.20 -25.57 -45.96
C PHE A 664 5.02 -26.87 -45.19
N GLY A 665 4.30 -27.81 -45.80
CA GLY A 665 3.93 -29.09 -45.22
C GLY A 665 2.68 -29.62 -45.91
N MET A 666 2.79 -29.82 -47.23
CA MET A 666 2.08 -30.90 -47.92
C MET A 666 2.66 -32.23 -47.47
#